data_AF-A0AAW4N161-F1
#
_entry.id   AF-A0AAW4N161-F1
#
_cell.length_a   1.000
_cell.length_b   1.000
_cell.length_c   1.000
_cell.angle_alpha   90.00
_cell.angle_beta   90.00
_cell.angle_gamma   90.00
#
_symmetry.space_group_name_H-M   'P 1'
#
loop_
_entity.id
_entity.type
_entity.pdbx_description
1 polymer ?
#
loop_
_entity_poly.entity_id
_entity_poly.type
_entity_poly.pdbx_seq_one_letter_code
_entity_poly.pdbx_strand_id
1 'polypeptide(L)'
;MKHSLFKKFGATFVALTLAFSSASAVSAAGDTSEFQPKVTYSNGNYTFAKLSHPDKAVSTPDGIVDYLGGGNVGVTGQDQGATGQGDQGQSYAWSAASYGDWMYVGTCYAAMGNTLTLMDTTLGDKFDKDVMTAALKAMFNGTFFYGHEKEDGTPDEDSDGILVKVNVKTGETKLLMSQSLNGKGPLFRNAMRYKDKLYFCGSVRNKGAKAGLPSIYCIDPKTDDIKCVYTGITPQELGAAYKEGISTGIRGMTEFNGEFIASCVGVDGPYILKSKDPSAGQSSFKKIATKKDLFNYPAYHYTDSIYGGSIWEMVEFNNKLYVALCTGTPENKPDEHTMQSFAIVCGEEKADGSWTWRPVVGDKADGAKYTFGIDPERTRAGACNMLVYNDHLYIGEYEDIEIALEDLVFKKNVEFLAKNLEQSVSLYRMDKDENMELVVGDATKMFPKGGISGLGSGFGHHENQYIWQSTVFDGKMYFGTFDSSSLLQPIGQFTNGDLLKMSKEEWKSQMNYLKVFIELVLSKNAKYPTQPIAETDSDEADVDEDTEEADLTASEKVQKAIKSATERYSTSAYSLNSDNAEAVTLSDDQVKALVNGLEDGSIKANSLSDEASNNAITMVSGLDPLSSSLDEKASQEFADEYAEVYEYYTQISSQLPEKLKKLFEDFMTITKKDNLIAFGKVLKYLSKAQRGFDMYTSADGESFTTITTNGFGDPYNHGLRAFATGDDWMAIGTANPFYGTQLWKMTSPVKKVEPTKPTEPEKPNPSDSEKPNPSDSEKPNITVTPSNSDKKDTTTVTTKTDDKKGT
;
A
#
# COMPACT_ATOMS: atom_id res chain seq x y z
N MET A 1 21.80 -29.59 12.00
CA MET A 1 22.66 -29.04 10.93
C MET A 1 22.07 -29.45 9.58
N LYS A 2 21.07 -28.71 9.14
CA LYS A 2 20.33 -28.84 7.87
C LYS A 2 19.81 -27.44 7.58
N HIS A 3 20.02 -26.92 6.37
CA HIS A 3 19.43 -25.72 5.72
C HIS A 3 20.47 -25.11 4.78
N SER A 4 20.66 -25.67 3.58
CA SER A 4 21.58 -25.07 2.59
C SER A 4 21.29 -25.36 1.10
N LEU A 5 20.09 -25.79 0.71
CA LEU A 5 19.79 -26.04 -0.71
C LEU A 5 18.86 -25.03 -1.39
N PHE A 6 18.11 -24.23 -0.63
CA PHE A 6 17.32 -23.11 -1.17
C PHE A 6 18.08 -21.78 -1.30
N LYS A 7 19.34 -21.70 -0.89
CA LYS A 7 20.16 -20.47 -0.95
C LYS A 7 20.92 -20.26 -2.28
N LYS A 8 20.86 -21.21 -3.23
CA LYS A 8 21.75 -21.18 -4.41
C LYS A 8 21.14 -20.86 -5.77
N PHE A 9 19.85 -20.57 -5.86
CA PHE A 9 19.27 -19.92 -7.04
C PHE A 9 19.09 -18.39 -6.87
N GLY A 10 19.51 -17.83 -5.74
CA GLY A 10 19.34 -16.41 -5.40
C GLY A 10 20.63 -15.59 -5.27
N ALA A 11 21.76 -16.02 -5.83
CA ALA A 11 23.03 -15.34 -5.61
C ALA A 11 24.04 -15.45 -6.77
N THR A 12 23.79 -14.73 -7.86
CA THR A 12 24.87 -14.29 -8.77
C THR A 12 24.54 -12.94 -9.43
N PHE A 13 24.66 -11.84 -8.70
CA PHE A 13 25.21 -10.57 -9.23
C PHE A 13 25.48 -9.59 -8.09
N VAL A 14 26.52 -9.86 -7.29
CA VAL A 14 27.11 -8.88 -6.37
C VAL A 14 28.61 -8.86 -6.59
N ALA A 15 29.10 -7.88 -7.35
CA ALA A 15 30.47 -7.38 -7.25
C ALA A 15 30.62 -6.05 -8.00
N LEU A 16 31.16 -5.05 -7.28
CA LEU A 16 31.69 -3.74 -7.72
C LEU A 16 30.64 -2.67 -8.09
N THR A 17 30.40 -1.65 -7.26
CA THR A 17 31.42 -0.67 -6.84
C THR A 17 30.97 0.10 -5.58
N LEU A 18 31.72 -0.07 -4.48
CA LEU A 18 31.79 0.86 -3.36
C LEU A 18 33.17 1.51 -3.41
N ALA A 19 33.22 2.83 -3.60
CA ALA A 19 34.38 3.64 -3.25
C ALA A 19 33.94 5.09 -2.95
N PHE A 20 33.88 5.36 -1.65
CA PHE A 20 33.95 6.62 -0.93
C PHE A 20 34.17 7.93 -1.72
N SER A 21 33.37 8.94 -1.37
CA SER A 21 33.96 10.15 -0.79
C SER A 21 33.08 10.67 0.35
N SER A 22 33.61 10.54 1.56
CA SER A 22 33.17 11.23 2.75
C SER A 22 33.62 12.69 2.67
N ALA A 23 32.66 13.61 2.64
CA ALA A 23 32.90 15.00 2.98
C ALA A 23 31.82 15.41 3.98
N SER A 24 32.22 15.43 5.25
CA SER A 24 31.47 16.05 6.33
C SER A 24 31.28 17.54 6.04
N ALA A 25 30.04 18.01 6.06
CA ALA A 25 29.76 19.41 6.28
C ALA A 25 28.74 19.49 7.43
N VAL A 26 29.28 19.76 8.61
CA VAL A 26 28.53 20.24 9.77
C VAL A 26 28.06 21.64 9.45
N SER A 27 26.75 21.88 9.48
CA SER A 27 26.21 23.17 9.88
C SER A 27 24.74 23.04 10.27
N ALA A 28 24.46 23.25 11.56
CA ALA A 28 23.29 24.01 12.00
C ALA A 28 23.48 24.43 13.47
N ALA A 29 24.42 25.35 13.71
CA ALA A 29 24.16 26.34 14.75
C ALA A 29 23.12 27.30 14.17
N GLY A 30 22.08 27.63 14.94
CA GLY A 30 20.97 28.46 14.50
C GLY A 30 21.44 29.76 13.86
N ASP A 31 21.30 29.83 12.54
CA ASP A 31 21.49 31.04 11.75
C ASP A 31 20.17 31.32 11.04
N THR A 32 19.68 32.55 11.14
CA THR A 32 18.43 33.03 10.54
C THR A 32 18.56 33.22 9.01
N SER A 33 19.43 32.45 8.37
CA SER A 33 19.69 32.50 6.93
C SER A 33 18.57 31.84 6.15
N GLU A 34 18.24 32.43 5.00
CA GLU A 34 17.28 31.88 4.03
C GLU A 34 17.69 30.47 3.59
N PHE A 35 16.75 29.52 3.64
CA PHE A 35 16.96 28.12 3.27
C PHE A 35 17.57 27.99 1.86
N GLN A 36 18.74 27.35 1.77
CA GLN A 36 19.45 27.09 0.51
C GLN A 36 19.43 25.58 0.19
N PRO A 37 18.49 25.10 -0.64
CA PRO A 37 18.42 23.69 -1.00
C PRO A 37 19.58 23.28 -1.91
N LYS A 38 20.23 22.14 -1.66
CA LYS A 38 21.18 21.54 -2.62
C LYS A 38 20.49 20.67 -3.67
N VAL A 39 19.30 20.18 -3.35
CA VAL A 39 18.51 19.32 -4.23
C VAL A 39 17.23 20.05 -4.64
N THR A 40 17.07 20.21 -5.96
CA THR A 40 15.89 20.83 -6.56
C THR A 40 15.39 20.01 -7.73
N TYR A 41 14.08 20.00 -7.92
CA TYR A 41 13.41 19.50 -9.12
C TYR A 41 12.75 20.68 -9.84
N SER A 42 12.95 20.80 -11.15
CA SER A 42 12.32 21.87 -11.94
C SER A 42 11.71 21.35 -13.22
N ASN A 43 10.50 21.81 -13.52
CA ASN A 43 9.84 21.58 -14.80
C ASN A 43 9.03 22.83 -15.18
N GLY A 44 9.42 23.49 -16.27
CA GLY A 44 8.85 24.77 -16.68
C GLY A 44 8.99 25.83 -15.59
N ASN A 45 7.85 26.39 -15.14
CA ASN A 45 7.79 27.42 -14.10
C ASN A 45 7.68 26.87 -12.68
N TYR A 46 7.73 25.54 -12.51
CA TYR A 46 7.61 24.90 -11.21
C TYR A 46 8.99 24.44 -10.75
N THR A 47 9.43 24.95 -9.61
CA THR A 47 10.68 24.54 -8.95
C THR A 47 10.36 24.10 -7.52
N PHE A 48 10.67 22.85 -7.22
CA PHE A 48 10.55 22.26 -5.91
C PHE A 48 11.94 22.08 -5.29
N ALA A 49 12.09 22.52 -4.06
CA ALA A 49 13.28 22.40 -3.25
C ALA A 49 13.08 21.35 -2.17
N LYS A 50 14.00 20.39 -2.05
CA LYS A 50 13.91 19.32 -1.05
C LYS A 50 14.17 19.89 0.35
N LEU A 51 13.18 19.84 1.24
CA LEU A 51 13.25 20.33 2.62
C LEU A 51 13.87 19.30 3.57
N SER A 52 13.50 18.03 3.45
CA SER A 52 13.99 16.96 4.32
C SER A 52 15.41 16.56 3.90
N HIS A 53 16.33 16.49 4.86
CA HIS A 53 17.75 16.22 4.60
C HIS A 53 18.25 16.95 3.33
N PRO A 54 18.22 18.29 3.31
CA PRO A 54 18.27 19.11 2.08
C PRO A 54 19.58 18.97 1.30
N ASP A 55 20.60 18.41 1.94
CA ASP A 55 21.93 18.14 1.39
C ASP A 55 22.08 16.74 0.79
N LYS A 56 21.12 15.84 1.05
CA LYS A 56 21.14 14.46 0.57
C LYS A 56 20.42 14.32 -0.74
N ALA A 57 21.08 13.64 -1.67
CA ALA A 57 20.49 13.22 -2.94
C ALA A 57 19.22 12.38 -2.72
N VAL A 58 18.33 12.40 -3.71
CA VAL A 58 17.21 11.46 -3.80
C VAL A 58 17.70 10.00 -3.87
N SER A 59 16.82 9.03 -3.65
CA SER A 59 17.16 7.59 -3.57
C SER A 59 18.19 7.27 -2.49
N THR A 60 18.21 8.03 -1.40
CA THR A 60 19.00 7.75 -0.20
C THR A 60 18.11 7.85 1.04
N PRO A 61 18.45 7.17 2.15
CA PRO A 61 17.65 7.22 3.37
C PRO A 61 17.36 8.66 3.81
N ASP A 62 16.08 8.97 4.01
CA ASP A 62 15.53 10.27 4.38
C ASP A 62 14.62 10.14 5.61
N GLY A 63 13.30 10.28 5.49
CA GLY A 63 12.37 10.13 6.62
C GLY A 63 12.31 11.34 7.55
N ILE A 64 12.80 12.51 7.13
CA ILE A 64 12.76 13.81 7.85
C ILE A 64 13.68 13.89 9.09
N VAL A 65 13.75 12.82 9.87
CA VAL A 65 14.58 12.67 11.09
C VAL A 65 15.59 11.55 10.91
N ASP A 66 16.50 11.42 11.86
CA ASP A 66 17.51 10.38 11.93
C ASP A 66 17.09 9.25 12.88
N TYR A 67 17.30 7.99 12.49
CA TYR A 67 17.20 6.85 13.40
C TYR A 67 18.48 6.74 14.23
N LEU A 68 18.32 6.63 15.55
CA LEU A 68 19.41 6.60 16.54
C LEU A 68 19.57 5.23 17.23
N GLY A 69 18.75 4.24 16.87
CA GLY A 69 18.76 2.90 17.50
C GLY A 69 17.75 2.74 18.63
N GLY A 70 17.06 1.59 18.66
CA GLY A 70 16.14 1.20 19.74
C GLY A 70 14.93 2.13 19.88
N GLY A 71 14.28 2.45 18.76
CA GLY A 71 13.11 3.32 18.66
C GLY A 71 13.42 4.81 18.82
N ASN A 72 14.69 5.17 19.04
CA ASN A 72 15.10 6.55 19.20
C ASN A 72 15.24 7.23 17.84
N VAL A 73 14.70 8.44 17.75
CA VAL A 73 14.83 9.32 16.59
C VAL A 73 15.35 10.68 17.03
N GLY A 74 16.06 11.37 16.15
CA GLY A 74 16.60 12.71 16.43
C GLY A 74 16.57 13.62 15.23
N VAL A 75 16.55 14.93 15.47
CA VAL A 75 16.61 15.95 14.43
C VAL A 75 18.07 16.17 14.03
N THR A 76 18.36 16.00 12.75
CA THR A 76 19.71 16.15 12.18
C THR A 76 20.35 17.49 12.57
N GLY A 77 21.58 17.42 13.07
CA GLY A 77 22.36 18.60 13.47
C GLY A 77 21.91 19.25 14.78
N GLN A 78 20.79 18.83 15.38
CA GLN A 78 20.31 19.31 16.68
C GLN A 78 20.56 18.27 17.79
N ASP A 79 20.20 17.00 17.54
CA ASP A 79 20.29 15.93 18.52
C ASP A 79 21.62 15.17 18.43
N GLN A 80 22.12 14.69 19.57
CA GLN A 80 23.37 13.93 19.63
C GLN A 80 23.24 12.61 18.85
N GLY A 81 24.11 12.41 17.86
CA GLY A 81 24.10 11.22 17.00
C GLY A 81 23.22 11.33 15.75
N ALA A 82 22.44 12.40 15.62
CA ALA A 82 21.68 12.73 14.42
C ALA A 82 22.58 13.46 13.41
N THR A 83 23.26 12.69 12.56
CA THR A 83 24.27 13.18 11.60
C THR A 83 23.75 13.27 10.16
N GLY A 84 22.44 13.10 9.98
CA GLY A 84 21.77 13.09 8.69
C GLY A 84 21.83 11.73 8.03
N GLN A 85 21.83 10.62 8.77
CA GLN A 85 21.73 9.26 8.24
C GLN A 85 20.33 8.92 7.70
N GLY A 86 19.29 9.62 8.13
CA GLY A 86 17.88 9.36 7.83
C GLY A 86 17.27 8.21 8.63
N ASP A 87 15.96 8.26 8.80
CA ASP A 87 15.10 7.18 9.26
C ASP A 87 14.20 6.73 8.09
N GLN A 88 14.71 5.81 7.27
CA GLN A 88 13.95 5.21 6.16
C GLN A 88 12.60 4.60 6.60
N GLY A 89 12.46 4.29 7.90
CA GLY A 89 11.24 3.77 8.46
C GLY A 89 10.13 4.79 8.55
N GLN A 90 10.39 6.10 8.56
CA GLN A 90 9.35 7.11 8.36
C GLN A 90 8.94 7.14 6.88
N SER A 91 8.26 6.09 6.43
CA SER A 91 8.04 5.79 5.03
C SER A 91 7.20 6.84 4.33
N TYR A 92 6.07 7.23 4.92
CA TYR A 92 5.12 8.16 4.30
C TYR A 92 4.94 9.41 5.15
N ALA A 93 4.87 10.58 4.51
CA ALA A 93 4.24 11.76 5.08
C ALA A 93 2.72 11.57 4.98
N TRP A 94 2.11 11.01 6.02
CA TRP A 94 0.77 10.44 5.94
C TRP A 94 -0.34 11.47 6.18
N SER A 95 -0.04 12.53 6.93
CA SER A 95 -0.91 13.68 7.15
C SER A 95 -0.09 14.95 7.25
N ALA A 96 -0.64 16.07 6.76
CA ALA A 96 -0.01 17.37 6.93
C ALA A 96 -1.01 18.50 7.09
N ALA A 97 -0.61 19.54 7.83
CA ALA A 97 -1.32 20.81 7.92
C ALA A 97 -0.29 21.94 8.05
N SER A 98 -0.70 23.17 7.73
CA SER A 98 0.16 24.35 7.80
C SER A 98 -0.32 25.37 8.83
N TYR A 99 0.64 26.11 9.40
CA TYR A 99 0.39 27.32 10.15
C TYR A 99 1.54 28.32 9.98
N GLY A 100 1.28 29.45 9.34
CA GLY A 100 2.32 30.42 8.98
C GLY A 100 3.37 29.79 8.06
N ASP A 101 4.64 29.85 8.47
CA ASP A 101 5.77 29.27 7.73
C ASP A 101 6.07 27.82 8.13
N TRP A 102 5.24 27.18 8.95
CA TRP A 102 5.44 25.82 9.43
C TRP A 102 4.51 24.84 8.73
N MET A 103 5.10 23.74 8.24
CA MET A 103 4.39 22.52 7.86
C MET A 103 4.50 21.52 9.00
N TYR A 104 3.36 21.00 9.47
CA TYR A 104 3.28 19.93 10.47
C TYR A 104 3.01 18.62 9.74
N VAL A 105 3.76 17.57 10.04
CA VAL A 105 3.70 16.29 9.32
C VAL A 105 3.62 15.13 10.30
N GLY A 106 2.58 14.30 10.16
CA GLY A 106 2.47 13.00 10.81
C GLY A 106 2.90 11.90 9.83
N THR A 107 3.75 10.97 10.28
CA THR A 107 4.30 9.93 9.41
C THR A 107 3.60 8.57 9.55
N CYS A 108 3.72 7.72 8.52
CA CYS A 108 3.44 6.29 8.59
C CYS A 108 4.75 5.52 8.65
N TYR A 109 5.01 4.84 9.76
CA TYR A 109 6.23 4.06 9.91
C TYR A 109 6.10 2.70 9.21
N ALA A 110 7.13 2.30 8.45
CA ALA A 110 7.28 0.99 7.81
C ALA A 110 6.01 0.49 7.11
N ALA A 111 5.38 1.33 6.29
CA ALA A 111 4.06 1.07 5.73
C ALA A 111 3.94 -0.34 5.10
N MET A 112 4.93 -0.74 4.28
CA MET A 112 4.93 -2.07 3.67
C MET A 112 5.17 -3.22 4.66
N GLY A 113 6.04 -3.03 5.66
CA GLY A 113 6.25 -4.01 6.73
C GLY A 113 4.99 -4.22 7.58
N ASN A 114 4.24 -3.14 7.84
CA ASN A 114 2.95 -3.20 8.51
C ASN A 114 1.90 -3.94 7.68
N THR A 115 1.83 -3.70 6.37
CA THR A 115 0.93 -4.43 5.46
C THR A 115 1.25 -5.92 5.44
N LEU A 116 2.52 -6.31 5.34
CA LEU A 116 2.93 -7.72 5.42
C LEU A 116 2.59 -8.35 6.77
N THR A 117 2.74 -7.60 7.87
CA THR A 117 2.34 -8.06 9.20
C THR A 117 0.82 -8.24 9.30
N LEU A 118 0.04 -7.36 8.67
CA LEU A 118 -1.42 -7.48 8.59
C LEU A 118 -1.83 -8.73 7.80
N MET A 119 -1.18 -8.98 6.66
CA MET A 119 -1.38 -10.18 5.84
C MET A 119 -1.11 -11.45 6.65
N ASP A 120 0.04 -11.54 7.32
CA ASP A 120 0.41 -12.72 8.13
C ASP A 120 -0.56 -12.98 9.30
N THR A 121 -1.08 -11.92 9.90
CA THR A 121 -1.82 -12.02 11.17
C THR A 121 -3.33 -12.02 10.99
N THR A 122 -3.86 -10.97 10.38
CA THR A 122 -5.26 -10.59 10.40
C THR A 122 -6.00 -11.12 9.18
N LEU A 123 -5.35 -11.12 8.02
CA LEU A 123 -5.94 -11.62 6.76
C LEU A 123 -5.76 -13.13 6.60
N GLY A 124 -4.79 -13.72 7.30
CA GLY A 124 -4.68 -15.17 7.47
C GLY A 124 -3.72 -15.85 6.51
N ASP A 125 -3.04 -15.10 5.63
CA ASP A 125 -1.86 -15.60 4.93
C ASP A 125 -0.82 -16.00 5.98
N LYS A 126 -0.07 -17.07 5.76
CA LYS A 126 0.98 -17.49 6.70
C LYS A 126 2.28 -17.64 5.97
N PHE A 127 3.31 -16.94 6.45
CA PHE A 127 4.64 -17.04 5.88
C PHE A 127 5.74 -16.93 6.93
N ASP A 128 6.91 -17.49 6.61
CA ASP A 128 8.10 -17.29 7.42
C ASP A 128 8.64 -15.86 7.17
N LYS A 129 8.66 -15.04 8.22
CA LYS A 129 9.05 -13.63 8.13
C LYS A 129 10.48 -13.44 7.64
N ASP A 130 11.42 -14.28 8.07
CA ASP A 130 12.83 -14.17 7.69
C ASP A 130 13.02 -14.53 6.22
N VAL A 131 12.35 -15.60 5.76
CA VAL A 131 12.33 -15.99 4.35
C VAL A 131 11.69 -14.91 3.48
N MET A 132 10.54 -14.37 3.89
CA MET A 132 9.84 -13.30 3.16
C MET A 132 10.69 -12.02 3.07
N THR A 133 11.30 -11.62 4.19
CA THR A 133 12.19 -10.45 4.24
C THR A 133 13.40 -10.63 3.35
N ALA A 134 14.03 -11.81 3.39
CA ALA A 134 15.17 -12.13 2.53
C ALA A 134 14.77 -12.14 1.04
N ALA A 135 13.61 -12.71 0.71
CA ALA A 135 13.07 -12.75 -0.65
C ALA A 135 12.81 -11.32 -1.15
N LEU A 136 12.05 -10.50 -0.43
CA LEU A 136 11.77 -9.11 -0.81
C LEU A 136 13.05 -8.28 -0.94
N LYS A 137 13.99 -8.40 0.00
CA LYS A 137 15.30 -7.76 -0.13
C LYS A 137 16.01 -8.20 -1.41
N ALA A 138 16.02 -9.48 -1.75
CA ALA A 138 16.61 -9.93 -3.02
C ALA A 138 15.89 -9.34 -4.23
N MET A 139 14.56 -9.37 -4.25
CA MET A 139 13.72 -8.86 -5.34
C MET A 139 13.87 -7.36 -5.58
N PHE A 140 14.10 -6.58 -4.52
CA PHE A 140 14.29 -5.13 -4.59
C PHE A 140 15.77 -4.72 -4.43
N ASN A 141 16.72 -5.60 -4.75
CA ASN A 141 18.17 -5.31 -4.71
C ASN A 141 18.66 -4.70 -3.38
N GLY A 142 18.18 -5.24 -2.27
CA GLY A 142 18.51 -4.85 -0.90
C GLY A 142 17.74 -3.64 -0.36
N THR A 143 16.94 -2.97 -1.20
CA THR A 143 16.32 -1.67 -0.85
C THR A 143 14.99 -1.81 -0.11
N PHE A 144 14.39 -3.00 -0.06
CA PHE A 144 13.13 -3.20 0.66
C PHE A 144 13.33 -3.01 2.17
N PHE A 145 12.53 -2.11 2.75
CA PHE A 145 12.53 -1.85 4.18
C PHE A 145 11.33 -2.52 4.87
N TYR A 146 11.62 -3.46 5.77
CA TYR A 146 10.60 -4.15 6.57
C TYR A 146 10.31 -3.43 7.90
N GLY A 147 11.29 -2.73 8.45
CA GLY A 147 11.30 -2.20 9.80
C GLY A 147 12.70 -2.30 10.39
N HIS A 148 13.02 -1.44 11.36
CA HIS A 148 14.28 -1.54 12.09
C HIS A 148 14.33 -2.79 12.96
N GLU A 149 15.54 -3.31 13.11
CA GLU A 149 15.90 -4.41 13.98
C GLU A 149 16.88 -3.91 15.04
N LYS A 150 16.89 -4.58 16.19
CA LYS A 150 17.89 -4.40 17.25
C LYS A 150 19.18 -5.11 16.85
N GLU A 151 20.27 -4.85 17.58
CA GLU A 151 21.58 -5.47 17.34
C GLU A 151 21.56 -7.01 17.42
N ASP A 152 20.61 -7.57 18.18
CA ASP A 152 20.41 -9.01 18.30
C ASP A 152 19.56 -9.63 17.17
N GLY A 153 19.15 -8.83 16.18
CA GLY A 153 18.34 -9.23 15.03
C GLY A 153 16.84 -9.33 15.32
N THR A 154 16.38 -8.95 16.53
CA THR A 154 14.95 -8.91 16.83
C THR A 154 14.30 -7.62 16.34
N PRO A 155 12.99 -7.62 16.02
CA PRO A 155 12.29 -6.40 15.61
C PRO A 155 12.38 -5.29 16.65
N ASP A 156 12.56 -4.05 16.19
CA ASP A 156 12.51 -2.89 17.05
C ASP A 156 11.07 -2.39 17.25
N GLU A 157 10.38 -2.97 18.24
CA GLU A 157 8.98 -2.68 18.57
C GLU A 157 8.73 -1.26 19.10
N ASP A 158 9.79 -0.53 19.44
CA ASP A 158 9.73 0.86 19.91
C ASP A 158 9.82 1.87 18.74
N SER A 159 10.17 1.43 17.52
CA SER A 159 10.10 2.26 16.32
C SER A 159 8.64 2.42 15.86
N ASP A 160 8.22 3.66 15.61
CA ASP A 160 6.83 4.01 15.28
C ASP A 160 6.78 5.32 14.49
N GLY A 161 5.59 5.73 14.06
CA GLY A 161 5.38 7.02 13.43
C GLY A 161 5.66 8.19 14.37
N ILE A 162 5.83 9.37 13.80
CA ILE A 162 6.19 10.61 14.49
C ILE A 162 5.30 11.76 14.05
N LEU A 163 5.30 12.82 14.86
CA LEU A 163 4.80 14.14 14.48
C LEU A 163 5.96 15.13 14.54
N VAL A 164 6.21 15.81 13.43
CA VAL A 164 7.23 16.85 13.30
C VAL A 164 6.61 18.14 12.78
N LYS A 165 7.32 19.26 12.95
CA LYS A 165 7.08 20.45 12.14
C LYS A 165 8.37 20.94 11.51
N VAL A 166 8.26 21.43 10.28
CA VAL A 166 9.37 21.95 9.47
C VAL A 166 9.05 23.36 9.01
N ASN A 167 9.94 24.30 9.29
CA ASN A 167 9.82 25.67 8.81
C ASN A 167 10.27 25.72 7.35
N VAL A 168 9.37 26.08 6.46
CA VAL A 168 9.64 26.02 5.02
C VAL A 168 10.56 27.15 4.53
N LYS A 169 10.82 28.19 5.33
CA LYS A 169 11.72 29.29 4.98
C LYS A 169 13.14 29.11 5.51
N THR A 170 13.29 28.47 6.66
CA THR A 170 14.60 28.28 7.30
C THR A 170 15.11 26.84 7.24
N GLY A 171 14.24 25.86 6.99
CA GLY A 171 14.55 24.42 7.10
C GLY A 171 14.60 23.92 8.55
N GLU A 172 14.28 24.77 9.54
CA GLU A 172 14.26 24.38 10.95
C GLU A 172 13.24 23.25 11.17
N THR A 173 13.68 22.12 11.72
CA THR A 173 12.83 20.97 12.04
C THR A 173 12.69 20.83 13.55
N LYS A 174 11.49 20.48 14.04
CA LYS A 174 11.23 20.12 15.44
C LYS A 174 10.43 18.83 15.53
N LEU A 175 10.89 17.91 16.39
CA LEU A 175 10.15 16.72 16.78
C LEU A 175 9.14 17.07 17.88
N LEU A 176 7.87 16.73 17.66
CA LEU A 176 6.76 17.08 18.56
C LEU A 176 6.14 15.87 19.25
N MET A 177 6.16 14.70 18.59
CA MET A 177 5.65 13.44 19.15
C MET A 177 6.43 12.25 18.59
N SER A 178 6.89 11.37 19.49
CA SER A 178 7.47 10.06 19.16
C SER A 178 7.47 9.16 20.40
N GLN A 179 7.68 7.85 20.22
CA GLN A 179 7.86 6.91 21.32
C GLN A 179 9.03 7.30 22.23
N SER A 180 10.12 7.79 21.64
CA SER A 180 11.33 8.23 22.35
C SER A 180 11.19 9.59 23.04
N LEU A 181 10.40 10.52 22.49
CA LEU A 181 10.24 11.87 23.05
C LEU A 181 9.22 11.90 24.21
N ASN A 182 8.03 11.34 24.00
CA ASN A 182 6.92 11.46 24.97
C ASN A 182 6.11 10.16 25.14
N GLY A 183 6.66 9.03 24.67
CA GLY A 183 6.03 7.72 24.79
C GLY A 183 4.77 7.59 23.94
N LYS A 184 4.69 8.29 22.81
CA LYS A 184 3.56 8.22 21.87
C LYS A 184 4.03 8.01 20.44
N GLY A 185 3.65 6.90 19.83
CA GLY A 185 3.82 6.62 18.41
C GLY A 185 2.53 6.96 17.65
N PRO A 186 2.43 8.13 17.00
CA PRO A 186 1.29 8.47 16.17
C PRO A 186 1.33 7.81 14.79
N LEU A 187 0.15 7.41 14.31
CA LEU A 187 -0.14 7.05 12.93
C LEU A 187 -1.31 7.91 12.47
N PHE A 188 -1.02 9.19 12.21
CA PHE A 188 -2.03 10.17 11.79
C PHE A 188 -2.28 10.08 10.28
N ARG A 189 -3.52 9.76 9.91
CA ARG A 189 -3.96 9.57 8.52
C ARG A 189 -4.46 10.86 7.87
N ASN A 190 -4.93 11.82 8.67
CA ASN A 190 -5.46 13.08 8.16
C ASN A 190 -5.16 14.22 9.14
N ALA A 191 -5.05 15.43 8.60
CA ALA A 191 -4.84 16.64 9.36
C ALA A 191 -5.57 17.81 8.71
N MET A 192 -6.08 18.72 9.53
CA MET A 192 -6.67 19.97 9.05
C MET A 192 -6.41 21.10 10.03
N ARG A 193 -6.39 22.33 9.50
CA ARG A 193 -6.53 23.53 10.32
C ARG A 193 -8.02 23.79 10.53
N TYR A 194 -8.42 24.03 11.77
CA TYR A 194 -9.75 24.49 12.09
C TYR A 194 -9.63 25.65 13.07
N LYS A 195 -10.11 26.82 12.66
CA LYS A 195 -9.88 28.10 13.35
C LYS A 195 -8.37 28.39 13.48
N ASP A 196 -7.88 28.62 14.70
CA ASP A 196 -6.49 28.94 15.00
C ASP A 196 -5.66 27.74 15.46
N LYS A 197 -6.20 26.51 15.38
CA LYS A 197 -5.54 25.28 15.82
C LYS A 197 -5.44 24.24 14.70
N LEU A 198 -4.55 23.27 14.90
CA LEU A 198 -4.39 22.13 14.00
C LEU A 198 -4.97 20.88 14.66
N TYR A 199 -5.58 20.02 13.86
CA TYR A 199 -6.17 18.76 14.31
C TYR A 199 -5.62 17.63 13.45
N PHE A 200 -5.15 16.58 14.11
CA PHE A 200 -4.61 15.37 13.50
C PHE A 200 -5.44 14.17 13.97
N CYS A 201 -5.87 13.30 13.06
CA CYS A 201 -6.59 12.08 13.41
C CYS A 201 -5.95 10.82 12.84
N GLY A 202 -6.16 9.72 13.54
CA GLY A 202 -5.61 8.41 13.20
C GLY A 202 -5.58 7.53 14.43
N SER A 203 -4.47 6.82 14.65
CA SER A 203 -4.25 6.08 15.90
C SER A 203 -2.99 6.58 16.61
N VAL A 204 -2.96 6.49 17.94
CA VAL A 204 -1.76 6.79 18.72
C VAL A 204 -1.50 5.67 19.71
N ARG A 205 -0.32 5.06 19.61
CA ARG A 205 0.16 4.00 20.51
C ARG A 205 0.97 4.59 21.64
N ASN A 206 0.51 4.39 22.89
CA ASN A 206 1.32 4.75 24.05
C ASN A 206 2.42 3.70 24.27
N LYS A 207 3.58 4.10 24.78
CA LYS A 207 4.69 3.20 25.10
C LYS A 207 4.24 2.05 26.00
N GLY A 208 4.60 0.82 25.62
CA GLY A 208 4.19 -0.41 26.30
C GLY A 208 2.76 -0.88 25.98
N ALA A 209 1.97 -0.13 25.20
CA ALA A 209 0.69 -0.59 24.69
C ALA A 209 0.89 -1.49 23.46
N LYS A 210 0.02 -2.50 23.32
CA LYS A 210 0.06 -3.44 22.20
C LYS A 210 -0.41 -2.83 20.88
N ALA A 211 -1.26 -1.81 20.93
CA ALA A 211 -1.87 -1.19 19.75
C ALA A 211 -2.21 0.28 20.01
N GLY A 212 -2.33 1.05 18.93
CA GLY A 212 -2.76 2.45 18.97
C GLY A 212 -4.27 2.58 19.15
N LEU A 213 -4.71 3.62 19.86
CA LEU A 213 -6.13 3.94 19.99
C LEU A 213 -6.54 4.97 18.93
N PRO A 214 -7.68 4.75 18.22
CA PRO A 214 -8.27 5.74 17.33
C PRO A 214 -8.53 7.06 18.08
N SER A 215 -7.92 8.14 17.62
CA SER A 215 -7.91 9.41 18.36
C SER A 215 -7.78 10.64 17.47
N ILE A 216 -8.21 11.78 18.02
CA ILE A 216 -8.02 13.13 17.44
C ILE A 216 -7.18 13.93 18.42
N TYR A 217 -6.08 14.50 17.93
CA TYR A 217 -5.20 15.38 18.67
C TYR A 217 -5.34 16.81 18.18
N CYS A 218 -5.47 17.74 19.12
CA CYS A 218 -5.44 19.17 18.89
C CYS A 218 -4.04 19.69 19.21
N ILE A 219 -3.50 20.50 18.32
CA ILE A 219 -2.19 21.16 18.46
C ILE A 219 -2.44 22.67 18.45
N ASP A 220 -1.92 23.35 19.46
CA ASP A 220 -1.81 24.80 19.45
C ASP A 220 -0.49 25.19 18.77
N PRO A 221 -0.51 25.73 17.53
CA PRO A 221 0.71 26.02 16.79
C PRO A 221 1.51 27.19 17.37
N LYS A 222 0.97 27.95 18.32
CA LYS A 222 1.68 29.06 18.97
C LYS A 222 2.53 28.59 20.16
N THR A 223 2.08 27.56 20.87
CA THR A 223 2.76 27.02 22.06
C THR A 223 3.36 25.63 21.84
N ASP A 224 3.00 24.97 20.74
CA ASP A 224 3.23 23.55 20.48
C ASP A 224 2.58 22.63 21.52
N ASP A 225 1.57 23.10 22.24
CA ASP A 225 0.79 22.27 23.16
C ASP A 225 -0.03 21.24 22.39
N ILE A 226 0.10 19.97 22.77
CA ILE A 226 -0.56 18.85 22.11
C ILE A 226 -1.49 18.14 23.08
N LYS A 227 -2.76 18.01 22.70
CA LYS A 227 -3.80 17.41 23.55
C LYS A 227 -4.64 16.42 22.76
N CYS A 228 -4.79 15.19 23.28
CA CYS A 228 -5.82 14.28 22.81
C CYS A 228 -7.20 14.86 23.18
N VAL A 229 -8.02 15.15 22.18
CA VAL A 229 -9.35 15.74 22.37
C VAL A 229 -10.47 14.75 22.14
N TYR A 230 -10.19 13.65 21.44
CA TYR A 230 -11.15 12.57 21.24
C TYR A 230 -10.44 11.22 21.21
N THR A 231 -11.02 10.20 21.84
CA THR A 231 -10.63 8.80 21.70
C THR A 231 -11.88 7.99 21.38
N GLY A 232 -11.85 7.21 20.29
CA GLY A 232 -13.03 6.56 19.75
C GLY A 232 -13.48 5.32 20.52
N ILE A 233 -12.54 4.63 21.16
CA ILE A 233 -12.76 3.38 21.90
C ILE A 233 -11.73 3.24 23.04
N THR A 234 -12.05 2.43 24.03
CA THR A 234 -11.14 2.02 25.10
C THR A 234 -10.21 0.88 24.66
N PRO A 235 -9.10 0.63 25.38
CA PRO A 235 -8.23 -0.53 25.12
C PRO A 235 -8.96 -1.88 25.18
N GLN A 236 -9.94 -2.02 26.08
CA GLN A 236 -10.75 -3.23 26.21
C GLN A 236 -11.65 -3.43 24.98
N GLU A 237 -12.30 -2.36 24.53
CA GLU A 237 -13.14 -2.35 23.34
C GLU A 237 -12.33 -2.62 22.07
N LEU A 238 -11.11 -2.10 21.95
CA LEU A 238 -10.23 -2.40 20.83
C LEU A 238 -9.96 -3.91 20.71
N GLY A 239 -9.69 -4.58 21.83
CA GLY A 239 -9.50 -6.02 21.86
C GLY A 239 -10.76 -6.82 21.51
N ALA A 240 -11.95 -6.29 21.82
CA ALA A 240 -13.22 -6.90 21.42
C ALA A 240 -13.50 -6.70 19.92
N ALA A 241 -13.34 -5.46 19.42
CA ALA A 241 -13.50 -5.11 18.02
C ALA A 241 -12.56 -5.94 17.13
N TYR A 242 -11.30 -6.10 17.53
CA TYR A 242 -10.32 -6.91 16.80
C TYR A 242 -10.75 -8.38 16.67
N LYS A 243 -11.36 -8.98 17.71
CA LYS A 243 -11.85 -10.36 17.65
C LYS A 243 -13.02 -10.54 16.68
N GLU A 244 -13.83 -9.50 16.52
CA GLU A 244 -14.91 -9.44 15.54
C GLU A 244 -14.41 -9.02 14.15
N GLY A 245 -13.10 -8.84 13.96
CA GLY A 245 -12.50 -8.43 12.69
C GLY A 245 -12.73 -6.96 12.31
N ILE A 246 -13.18 -6.12 13.24
CA ILE A 246 -13.53 -4.71 12.98
C ILE A 246 -12.27 -3.84 12.88
N SER A 247 -12.15 -3.11 11.77
CA SER A 247 -11.12 -2.10 11.50
C SER A 247 -11.51 -0.74 12.10
N THR A 248 -11.31 -0.61 13.42
CA THR A 248 -11.62 0.64 14.13
C THR A 248 -10.66 1.76 13.74
N GLY A 249 -11.13 3.00 13.61
CA GLY A 249 -10.28 4.10 13.17
C GLY A 249 -10.99 5.45 13.06
N ILE A 250 -10.21 6.51 12.83
CA ILE A 250 -10.68 7.85 12.49
C ILE A 250 -9.93 8.28 11.24
N ARG A 251 -10.65 8.61 10.16
CA ARG A 251 -10.09 8.64 8.81
C ARG A 251 -10.20 9.99 8.12
N GLY A 252 -11.40 10.57 8.09
CA GLY A 252 -11.70 11.84 7.41
C GLY A 252 -12.06 12.93 8.40
N MET A 253 -11.60 14.15 8.13
CA MET A 253 -12.01 15.36 8.83
C MET A 253 -12.30 16.46 7.82
N THR A 254 -13.29 17.30 8.12
CA THR A 254 -13.59 18.47 7.29
C THR A 254 -14.30 19.54 8.13
N GLU A 255 -14.44 20.73 7.57
CA GLU A 255 -15.30 21.78 8.11
C GLU A 255 -16.62 21.77 7.33
N PHE A 256 -17.74 21.83 8.04
CA PHE A 256 -19.06 21.95 7.46
C PHE A 256 -19.85 23.03 8.20
N ASN A 257 -20.31 24.07 7.50
CA ASN A 257 -21.07 25.18 8.08
C ASN A 257 -20.37 25.80 9.32
N GLY A 258 -19.04 25.91 9.29
CA GLY A 258 -18.27 26.46 10.42
C GLY A 258 -18.08 25.52 11.62
N GLU A 259 -18.47 24.24 11.50
CA GLU A 259 -18.30 23.22 12.53
C GLU A 259 -17.35 22.12 12.07
N PHE A 260 -16.61 21.54 13.03
CA PHE A 260 -15.68 20.46 12.78
C PHE A 260 -16.42 19.13 12.63
N ILE A 261 -16.16 18.40 11.55
CA ILE A 261 -16.72 17.07 11.27
C ILE A 261 -15.61 16.02 11.27
N ALA A 262 -15.86 14.85 11.86
CA ALA A 262 -14.93 13.71 11.84
C ALA A 262 -15.64 12.38 11.59
N SER A 263 -15.01 11.51 10.80
CA SER A 263 -15.47 10.15 10.54
C SER A 263 -14.82 9.15 11.49
N CYS A 264 -15.61 8.22 12.03
CA CYS A 264 -15.15 7.28 13.04
C CYS A 264 -15.69 5.87 12.77
N VAL A 265 -14.95 4.86 13.21
CA VAL A 265 -15.39 3.46 13.31
C VAL A 265 -15.15 3.00 14.75
N GLY A 266 -16.23 2.65 15.44
CA GLY A 266 -16.20 2.09 16.80
C GLY A 266 -16.70 0.65 16.83
N VAL A 267 -16.95 0.13 18.04
CA VAL A 267 -17.41 -1.25 18.25
C VAL A 267 -18.74 -1.55 17.55
N ASP A 268 -19.64 -0.58 17.43
CA ASP A 268 -20.94 -0.73 16.78
C ASP A 268 -20.91 -0.46 15.26
N GLY A 269 -19.72 -0.17 14.73
CA GLY A 269 -19.46 0.19 13.35
C GLY A 269 -19.30 1.71 13.13
N PRO A 270 -19.48 2.18 11.89
CA PRO A 270 -19.16 3.55 11.48
C PRO A 270 -20.18 4.60 11.95
N TYR A 271 -19.67 5.80 12.22
CA TYR A 271 -20.45 6.98 12.59
C TYR A 271 -19.72 8.29 12.26
N ILE A 272 -20.47 9.39 12.19
CA ILE A 272 -19.94 10.75 11.95
C ILE A 272 -20.19 11.61 13.19
N LEU A 273 -19.19 12.40 13.56
CA LEU A 273 -19.23 13.36 14.66
C LEU A 273 -19.20 14.80 14.15
N LYS A 274 -19.80 15.71 14.92
CA LYS A 274 -19.75 17.17 14.76
C LYS A 274 -19.32 17.85 16.07
N SER A 275 -18.53 18.93 16.00
CA SER A 275 -18.20 19.78 17.16
C SER A 275 -17.99 21.25 16.78
N LYS A 276 -18.52 22.17 17.60
CA LYS A 276 -18.26 23.63 17.49
C LYS A 276 -16.88 24.01 18.03
N ASP A 277 -16.44 23.31 19.07
CA ASP A 277 -15.18 23.52 19.76
C ASP A 277 -14.57 22.16 20.13
N PRO A 278 -13.93 21.47 19.17
CA PRO A 278 -13.28 20.19 19.43
C PRO A 278 -12.17 20.31 20.48
N SER A 279 -11.60 21.50 20.72
CA SER A 279 -10.54 21.70 21.73
C SER A 279 -11.02 21.55 23.18
N ALA A 280 -12.34 21.70 23.41
CA ALA A 280 -12.99 21.44 24.70
C ALA A 280 -12.97 19.96 25.10
N GLY A 281 -12.59 19.04 24.20
CA GLY A 281 -12.41 17.62 24.47
C GLY A 281 -13.63 16.76 24.17
N GLN A 282 -13.61 15.50 24.61
CA GLN A 282 -14.52 14.42 24.19
C GLN A 282 -16.00 14.82 24.21
N SER A 283 -16.44 15.52 25.26
CA SER A 283 -17.85 15.91 25.46
C SER A 283 -18.38 16.95 24.45
N SER A 284 -17.49 17.61 23.70
CA SER A 284 -17.88 18.58 22.67
C SER A 284 -18.41 17.93 21.40
N PHE A 285 -18.09 16.64 21.18
CA PHE A 285 -18.45 15.91 19.97
C PHE A 285 -19.86 15.32 20.08
N LYS A 286 -20.65 15.50 19.02
CA LYS A 286 -22.01 14.98 18.89
C LYS A 286 -22.10 14.09 17.66
N LYS A 287 -22.68 12.90 17.81
CA LYS A 287 -22.93 11.99 16.69
C LYS A 287 -24.06 12.51 15.82
N ILE A 288 -23.84 12.59 14.51
CA ILE A 288 -24.82 13.09 13.52
C ILE A 288 -25.25 12.04 12.49
N ALA A 289 -24.50 10.93 12.37
CA ALA A 289 -24.86 9.80 11.52
C ALA A 289 -24.31 8.49 12.10
N THR A 290 -24.97 7.39 11.76
CA THR A 290 -24.56 6.01 12.03
C THR A 290 -24.51 5.23 10.72
N LYS A 291 -24.01 3.99 10.76
CA LYS A 291 -24.04 3.08 9.60
C LYS A 291 -25.42 2.96 8.94
N LYS A 292 -26.51 3.01 9.71
CA LYS A 292 -27.88 2.92 9.19
C LYS A 292 -28.26 4.16 8.37
N ASP A 293 -27.86 5.34 8.84
CA ASP A 293 -28.09 6.61 8.11
C ASP A 293 -27.28 6.65 6.82
N LEU A 294 -26.17 5.89 6.78
CA LEU A 294 -25.31 5.68 5.62
C LEU A 294 -25.65 4.39 4.87
N PHE A 295 -26.91 3.96 4.90
CA PHE A 295 -27.46 2.85 4.11
C PHE A 295 -26.81 1.47 4.36
N ASN A 296 -26.05 1.33 5.45
CA ASN A 296 -25.18 0.19 5.74
C ASN A 296 -24.13 -0.07 4.64
N TYR A 297 -23.83 0.94 3.82
CA TYR A 297 -22.81 0.87 2.79
C TYR A 297 -21.38 0.76 3.33
N PRO A 298 -20.97 1.47 4.39
CA PRO A 298 -19.55 1.51 4.71
C PRO A 298 -19.06 0.13 5.15
N ALA A 299 -18.03 -0.38 4.48
CA ALA A 299 -17.36 -1.64 4.80
C ALA A 299 -16.25 -1.39 5.83
N TYR A 300 -16.20 -2.16 6.91
CA TYR A 300 -15.43 -1.79 8.12
C TYR A 300 -14.72 -2.97 8.81
N HIS A 301 -14.69 -4.15 8.20
CA HIS A 301 -13.86 -5.26 8.68
C HIS A 301 -12.51 -5.28 7.97
N TYR A 302 -11.48 -5.85 8.58
CA TYR A 302 -10.15 -5.94 7.96
C TYR A 302 -10.14 -6.71 6.63
N THR A 303 -11.10 -7.60 6.41
CA THR A 303 -11.28 -8.37 5.17
C THR A 303 -12.04 -7.62 4.07
N ASP A 304 -12.60 -6.46 4.40
CA ASP A 304 -13.33 -5.62 3.46
C ASP A 304 -12.37 -4.79 2.59
N SER A 305 -12.88 -4.19 1.51
CA SER A 305 -12.13 -3.27 0.64
C SER A 305 -11.37 -2.21 1.44
N ILE A 306 -10.12 -1.99 1.06
CA ILE A 306 -9.17 -1.08 1.73
C ILE A 306 -9.08 -1.32 3.26
N TYR A 307 -9.04 -2.60 3.65
CA TYR A 307 -8.91 -3.08 5.03
C TYR A 307 -9.91 -2.42 5.99
N GLY A 308 -11.18 -2.40 5.59
CA GLY A 308 -12.24 -1.72 6.32
C GLY A 308 -12.23 -0.22 6.07
N GLY A 309 -12.05 0.15 4.80
CA GLY A 309 -12.13 1.48 4.21
C GLY A 309 -13.07 2.47 4.91
N SER A 310 -14.29 1.98 5.11
CA SER A 310 -15.42 2.62 5.78
C SER A 310 -15.69 4.03 5.30
N ILE A 311 -15.80 5.01 6.20
CA ILE A 311 -15.97 6.42 5.85
C ILE A 311 -14.60 7.03 5.51
N TRP A 312 -14.31 7.11 4.21
CA TRP A 312 -12.98 7.38 3.68
C TRP A 312 -12.58 8.86 3.75
N GLU A 313 -13.45 9.73 3.25
CA GLU A 313 -13.25 11.19 3.17
C GLU A 313 -14.60 11.93 3.18
N MET A 314 -14.59 13.21 3.56
CA MET A 314 -15.78 14.07 3.59
C MET A 314 -15.42 15.48 3.13
N VAL A 315 -16.35 16.16 2.46
CA VAL A 315 -16.15 17.55 2.01
C VAL A 315 -17.47 18.30 1.99
N GLU A 316 -17.41 19.59 2.34
CA GLU A 316 -18.53 20.50 2.09
C GLU A 316 -18.54 20.95 0.63
N PHE A 317 -19.67 20.79 -0.04
CA PHE A 317 -19.91 21.35 -1.37
C PHE A 317 -21.36 21.80 -1.48
N ASN A 318 -21.61 22.98 -2.05
CA ASN A 318 -22.95 23.52 -2.25
C ASN A 318 -23.83 23.53 -0.97
N ASN A 319 -23.23 23.85 0.19
CA ASN A 319 -23.87 23.82 1.52
C ASN A 319 -24.38 22.44 1.96
N LYS A 320 -23.81 21.35 1.40
CA LYS A 320 -24.12 19.96 1.76
C LYS A 320 -22.83 19.21 2.08
N LEU A 321 -22.95 18.20 2.95
CA LEU A 321 -21.83 17.35 3.32
C LEU A 321 -21.81 16.11 2.43
N TYR A 322 -20.78 15.97 1.60
CA TYR A 322 -20.57 14.78 0.78
C TYR A 322 -19.60 13.84 1.49
N VAL A 323 -19.96 12.57 1.54
CA VAL A 323 -19.25 11.52 2.30
C VAL A 323 -18.89 10.39 1.35
N ALA A 324 -17.59 10.20 1.11
CA ALA A 324 -17.07 9.08 0.34
C ALA A 324 -16.93 7.83 1.21
N LEU A 325 -17.45 6.70 0.72
CA LEU A 325 -17.54 5.44 1.44
C LEU A 325 -16.89 4.31 0.64
N CYS A 326 -16.05 3.50 1.29
CA CYS A 326 -15.69 2.19 0.78
C CYS A 326 -16.81 1.22 1.11
N THR A 327 -17.26 0.40 0.15
CA THR A 327 -18.44 -0.47 0.33
C THR A 327 -18.20 -1.94 0.04
N GLY A 328 -17.07 -2.27 -0.56
CA GLY A 328 -16.70 -3.63 -0.92
C GLY A 328 -16.53 -4.55 0.28
N THR A 329 -17.25 -5.67 0.26
CA THR A 329 -17.09 -6.81 1.16
C THR A 329 -16.88 -8.08 0.33
N PRO A 330 -16.37 -9.17 0.92
CA PRO A 330 -16.25 -10.45 0.21
C PRO A 330 -17.55 -10.96 -0.44
N GLU A 331 -18.71 -10.63 0.13
CA GLU A 331 -20.02 -11.11 -0.29
C GLU A 331 -20.64 -10.29 -1.43
N ASN A 332 -20.20 -9.05 -1.65
CA ASN A 332 -20.79 -8.13 -2.63
C ASN A 332 -19.88 -7.85 -3.84
N LYS A 333 -18.81 -8.64 -3.99
CA LYS A 333 -17.87 -8.58 -5.12
C LYS A 333 -18.61 -8.66 -6.47
N PRO A 334 -18.38 -7.70 -7.39
CA PRO A 334 -18.89 -7.78 -8.76
C PRO A 334 -18.33 -8.98 -9.55
N ASP A 335 -17.05 -9.30 -9.31
CA ASP A 335 -16.33 -10.45 -9.87
C ASP A 335 -15.15 -10.82 -8.94
N GLU A 336 -14.43 -11.90 -9.26
CA GLU A 336 -13.34 -12.40 -8.42
C GLU A 336 -12.09 -11.51 -8.39
N HIS A 337 -11.98 -10.52 -9.28
CA HIS A 337 -10.84 -9.62 -9.40
C HIS A 337 -11.18 -8.20 -8.96
N THR A 338 -12.19 -8.02 -8.12
CA THR A 338 -12.51 -6.71 -7.54
C THR A 338 -13.42 -6.83 -6.33
N MET A 339 -13.55 -5.73 -5.60
CA MET A 339 -14.55 -5.53 -4.56
C MET A 339 -15.62 -4.57 -5.09
N GLN A 340 -16.77 -4.46 -4.42
CA GLN A 340 -17.74 -3.43 -4.81
C GLN A 340 -17.11 -2.03 -4.71
N SER A 341 -17.31 -1.24 -5.76
CA SER A 341 -16.74 0.10 -5.88
C SER A 341 -17.38 1.10 -4.90
N PHE A 342 -16.74 2.25 -4.71
CA PHE A 342 -17.13 3.25 -3.71
C PHE A 342 -18.55 3.82 -3.88
N ALA A 343 -19.06 4.39 -2.79
CA ALA A 343 -20.29 5.18 -2.76
C ALA A 343 -20.02 6.62 -2.29
N ILE A 344 -20.97 7.51 -2.59
CA ILE A 344 -20.98 8.91 -2.12
C ILE A 344 -22.38 9.20 -1.58
N VAL A 345 -22.46 9.58 -0.31
CA VAL A 345 -23.71 9.96 0.36
C VAL A 345 -23.70 11.46 0.65
N CYS A 346 -24.83 12.11 0.40
CA CYS A 346 -25.06 13.53 0.66
C CYS A 346 -25.87 13.70 1.95
N GLY A 347 -25.34 14.50 2.88
CA GLY A 347 -25.97 14.90 4.14
C GLY A 347 -26.40 16.36 4.11
N GLU A 348 -27.63 16.62 4.55
CA GLU A 348 -28.20 17.96 4.67
C GLU A 348 -28.69 18.19 6.10
N GLU A 349 -28.20 19.24 6.75
CA GLU A 349 -28.67 19.66 8.07
C GLU A 349 -29.91 20.54 7.94
N LYS A 350 -30.97 20.18 8.66
CA LYS A 350 -32.21 20.96 8.74
C LYS A 350 -32.08 22.07 9.79
N ALA A 351 -33.01 23.03 9.72
CA ALA A 351 -33.06 24.16 10.65
C ALA A 351 -33.22 23.75 12.13
N ASP A 352 -33.76 22.56 12.42
CA ASP A 352 -33.88 22.00 13.76
C ASP A 352 -32.62 21.25 14.25
N GLY A 353 -31.56 21.19 13.42
CA GLY A 353 -30.31 20.48 13.68
C GLY A 353 -30.35 18.98 13.39
N SER A 354 -31.49 18.45 12.89
CA SER A 354 -31.57 17.07 12.41
C SER A 354 -30.98 16.93 11.01
N TRP A 355 -30.58 15.72 10.63
CA TRP A 355 -29.94 15.44 9.36
C TRP A 355 -30.81 14.57 8.46
N THR A 356 -30.72 14.82 7.16
CA THR A 356 -31.21 13.92 6.11
C THR A 356 -30.07 13.45 5.25
N TRP A 357 -30.09 12.16 4.92
CA TRP A 357 -29.05 11.49 4.15
C TRP A 357 -29.66 10.83 2.92
N ARG A 358 -28.95 10.91 1.79
CA ARG A 358 -29.33 10.24 0.53
C ARG A 358 -28.09 9.82 -0.26
N PRO A 359 -28.09 8.68 -0.95
CA PRO A 359 -26.98 8.31 -1.82
C PRO A 359 -27.01 9.15 -3.10
N VAL A 360 -25.84 9.58 -3.54
CA VAL A 360 -25.61 10.18 -4.87
C VAL A 360 -25.03 9.11 -5.80
N VAL A 361 -24.05 8.38 -5.29
CA VAL A 361 -23.37 7.23 -5.90
C VAL A 361 -23.62 6.04 -4.98
N GLY A 362 -24.23 4.96 -5.47
CA GLY A 362 -24.59 3.79 -4.65
C GLY A 362 -25.65 2.88 -5.29
N ASP A 363 -26.47 2.23 -4.46
CA ASP A 363 -27.55 1.37 -4.96
C ASP A 363 -28.70 2.21 -5.53
N LYS A 364 -29.15 1.83 -6.74
CA LYS A 364 -30.31 2.43 -7.39
C LYS A 364 -31.61 2.19 -6.63
N ALA A 365 -31.71 1.07 -5.89
CA ALA A 365 -32.86 0.78 -5.05
C ALA A 365 -33.03 1.76 -3.88
N ASP A 366 -31.93 2.33 -3.39
CA ASP A 366 -31.91 3.36 -2.34
C ASP A 366 -32.09 4.79 -2.90
N GLY A 367 -32.28 4.93 -4.22
CA GLY A 367 -32.51 6.20 -4.90
C GLY A 367 -31.25 6.90 -5.40
N ALA A 368 -30.11 6.21 -5.50
CA ALA A 368 -28.86 6.81 -5.98
C ALA A 368 -28.94 7.26 -7.45
N LYS A 369 -28.40 8.45 -7.74
CA LYS A 369 -28.34 9.01 -9.10
C LYS A 369 -27.32 8.29 -9.99
N TYR A 370 -26.28 7.70 -9.41
CA TYR A 370 -25.27 6.88 -10.09
C TYR A 370 -25.06 5.56 -9.35
N THR A 371 -24.54 4.54 -10.05
CA THR A 371 -24.18 3.25 -9.43
C THR A 371 -22.95 3.40 -8.54
N PHE A 372 -22.62 2.40 -7.72
CA PHE A 372 -21.29 2.27 -7.11
C PHE A 372 -20.20 2.51 -8.17
N GLY A 373 -19.20 3.33 -7.85
CA GLY A 373 -18.14 3.73 -8.79
C GLY A 373 -18.52 4.76 -9.86
N ILE A 374 -19.73 5.33 -9.82
CA ILE A 374 -20.30 6.27 -10.80
C ILE A 374 -20.65 5.60 -12.13
N ASP A 375 -19.67 5.01 -12.80
CA ASP A 375 -19.80 4.33 -14.09
C ASP A 375 -19.99 2.81 -13.89
N PRO A 376 -21.11 2.21 -14.36
CA PRO A 376 -21.34 0.78 -14.22
C PRO A 376 -20.27 -0.13 -14.85
N GLU A 377 -19.49 0.36 -15.81
CA GLU A 377 -18.42 -0.42 -16.43
C GLU A 377 -17.10 -0.38 -15.64
N ARG A 378 -16.96 0.56 -14.70
CA ARG A 378 -15.76 0.73 -13.88
C ARG A 378 -16.00 0.21 -12.48
N THR A 379 -15.32 -0.89 -12.14
CA THR A 379 -15.56 -1.59 -10.87
C THR A 379 -14.35 -1.63 -9.95
N ARG A 380 -13.15 -1.25 -10.41
CA ARG A 380 -11.90 -1.45 -9.65
C ARG A 380 -11.63 -0.44 -8.52
N ALA A 381 -12.27 0.73 -8.55
CA ALA A 381 -12.03 1.78 -7.56
C ALA A 381 -12.77 1.49 -6.24
N GLY A 382 -12.07 1.13 -5.17
CA GLY A 382 -12.64 0.88 -3.83
C GLY A 382 -12.95 2.13 -3.01
N ALA A 383 -12.34 3.28 -3.36
CA ALA A 383 -12.57 4.59 -2.73
C ALA A 383 -12.47 5.73 -3.74
N CYS A 384 -12.73 6.95 -3.28
CA CYS A 384 -12.41 8.18 -3.99
C CYS A 384 -11.95 9.27 -3.03
N ASN A 385 -11.10 10.17 -3.53
CA ASN A 385 -10.75 11.41 -2.85
C ASN A 385 -11.43 12.61 -3.53
N MET A 386 -11.65 13.69 -2.80
CA MET A 386 -12.51 14.80 -3.22
C MET A 386 -11.85 16.18 -3.10
N LEU A 387 -12.08 17.06 -4.08
CA LEU A 387 -11.60 18.45 -4.09
C LEU A 387 -12.66 19.40 -4.63
N VAL A 388 -12.95 20.48 -3.92
CA VAL A 388 -13.81 21.55 -4.44
C VAL A 388 -12.96 22.59 -5.17
N TYR A 389 -13.28 22.87 -6.42
CA TYR A 389 -12.61 23.89 -7.23
C TYR A 389 -13.53 24.42 -8.33
N ASN A 390 -13.52 25.74 -8.58
CA ASN A 390 -14.31 26.42 -9.62
C ASN A 390 -15.77 25.92 -9.71
N ASP A 391 -16.51 26.01 -8.61
CA ASP A 391 -17.93 25.61 -8.50
C ASP A 391 -18.23 24.12 -8.78
N HIS A 392 -17.22 23.26 -8.82
CA HIS A 392 -17.36 21.82 -8.99
C HIS A 392 -16.73 21.04 -7.83
N LEU A 393 -17.25 19.84 -7.60
CA LEU A 393 -16.63 18.83 -6.76
C LEU A 393 -15.91 17.81 -7.66
N TYR A 394 -14.58 17.82 -7.64
CA TYR A 394 -13.75 16.82 -8.31
C TYR A 394 -13.66 15.56 -7.46
N ILE A 395 -13.76 14.40 -8.10
CA ILE A 395 -13.79 13.08 -7.47
C ILE A 395 -12.74 12.22 -8.17
N GLY A 396 -11.62 12.00 -7.49
CA GLY A 396 -10.52 11.17 -8.00
C GLY A 396 -10.59 9.76 -7.45
N GLU A 397 -10.51 8.76 -8.31
CA GLU A 397 -10.61 7.36 -7.90
C GLU A 397 -9.38 6.86 -7.11
N TYR A 398 -9.60 5.80 -6.34
CA TYR A 398 -8.59 5.06 -5.58
C TYR A 398 -8.89 3.55 -5.69
N GLU A 399 -7.94 2.76 -6.20
CA GLU A 399 -8.09 1.32 -6.40
C GLU A 399 -7.64 0.42 -5.23
N ASP A 400 -8.02 -0.86 -5.27
CA ASP A 400 -7.58 -1.88 -4.31
C ASP A 400 -6.30 -2.61 -4.77
N ILE A 401 -5.24 -1.87 -5.13
CA ILE A 401 -4.00 -2.47 -5.67
C ILE A 401 -3.29 -3.38 -4.65
N GLU A 402 -3.47 -3.13 -3.34
CA GLU A 402 -2.86 -3.93 -2.27
C GLU A 402 -3.42 -5.36 -2.24
N ILE A 403 -4.72 -5.53 -2.52
CA ILE A 403 -5.35 -6.86 -2.64
C ILE A 403 -4.82 -7.60 -3.87
N ALA A 404 -4.66 -6.89 -5.00
CA ALA A 404 -4.05 -7.48 -6.19
C ALA A 404 -2.58 -7.89 -5.98
N LEU A 405 -1.83 -7.13 -5.17
CA LEU A 405 -0.47 -7.48 -4.76
C LEU A 405 -0.43 -8.69 -3.82
N GLU A 406 -1.42 -8.85 -2.94
CA GLU A 406 -1.59 -10.04 -2.10
C GLU A 406 -1.77 -11.31 -2.96
N ASP A 407 -2.70 -11.25 -3.93
CA ASP A 407 -2.95 -12.34 -4.89
C ASP A 407 -1.69 -12.70 -5.69
N LEU A 408 -0.92 -11.70 -6.10
CA LEU A 408 0.37 -11.94 -6.75
C LEU A 408 1.37 -12.64 -5.81
N VAL A 409 1.53 -12.13 -4.59
CA VAL A 409 2.57 -12.61 -3.66
C VAL A 409 2.23 -14.03 -3.17
N PHE A 410 0.99 -14.29 -2.80
CA PHE A 410 0.59 -15.53 -2.15
C PHE A 410 -0.07 -16.55 -3.08
N LYS A 411 -0.74 -16.11 -4.14
CA LYS A 411 -1.44 -17.00 -5.10
C LYS A 411 -0.78 -17.04 -6.48
N LYS A 412 0.28 -16.26 -6.70
CA LYS A 412 0.99 -16.15 -7.99
C LYS A 412 0.07 -15.76 -9.16
N ASN A 413 -1.04 -15.09 -8.84
CA ASN A 413 -2.06 -14.69 -9.78
C ASN A 413 -1.91 -13.19 -10.11
N VAL A 414 -1.70 -12.87 -11.39
CA VAL A 414 -1.60 -11.49 -11.90
C VAL A 414 -2.87 -10.99 -12.58
N GLU A 415 -3.92 -11.81 -12.65
CA GLU A 415 -5.18 -11.46 -13.32
C GLU A 415 -5.83 -10.22 -12.69
N PHE A 416 -5.90 -10.14 -11.36
CA PHE A 416 -6.41 -8.95 -10.67
C PHE A 416 -5.53 -7.73 -10.94
N LEU A 417 -4.21 -7.85 -10.83
CA LEU A 417 -3.29 -6.76 -11.13
C LEU A 417 -3.47 -6.25 -12.58
N ALA A 418 -3.62 -7.16 -13.54
CA ALA A 418 -3.87 -6.80 -14.93
C ALA A 418 -5.18 -6.02 -15.09
N LYS A 419 -6.23 -6.39 -14.35
CA LYS A 419 -7.54 -5.71 -14.38
C LYS A 419 -7.48 -4.30 -13.81
N ASN A 420 -6.75 -4.11 -12.71
CA ASN A 420 -6.51 -2.79 -12.13
C ASN A 420 -5.76 -1.86 -13.10
N LEU A 421 -4.69 -2.36 -13.74
CA LEU A 421 -3.98 -1.59 -14.76
C LEU A 421 -4.85 -1.33 -16.01
N GLU A 422 -5.70 -2.29 -16.43
CA GLU A 422 -6.66 -2.08 -17.54
C GLU A 422 -7.69 -0.99 -17.20
N GLN A 423 -8.16 -0.93 -15.96
CA GLN A 423 -9.12 0.07 -15.47
C GLN A 423 -8.49 1.03 -14.47
N SER A 424 -7.33 1.60 -14.81
CA SER A 424 -6.64 2.61 -14.00
C SER A 424 -7.57 3.78 -13.61
N VAL A 425 -7.23 4.52 -12.55
CA VAL A 425 -8.05 5.58 -11.96
C VAL A 425 -8.51 6.66 -12.94
N SER A 426 -9.75 7.09 -12.76
CA SER A 426 -10.36 8.23 -13.44
C SER A 426 -10.55 9.43 -12.51
N LEU A 427 -10.71 10.61 -13.11
CA LEU A 427 -11.10 11.85 -12.44
C LEU A 427 -12.45 12.29 -12.98
N TYR A 428 -13.42 12.47 -12.09
CA TYR A 428 -14.73 13.03 -12.40
C TYR A 428 -14.85 14.45 -11.82
N ARG A 429 -15.81 15.22 -12.32
CA ARG A 429 -16.30 16.42 -11.64
C ARG A 429 -17.82 16.41 -11.55
N MET A 430 -18.35 16.95 -10.47
CA MET A 430 -19.76 17.04 -10.18
C MET A 430 -20.18 18.50 -10.05
N ASP A 431 -21.25 18.89 -10.75
CA ASP A 431 -21.85 20.22 -10.62
C ASP A 431 -22.79 20.32 -9.40
N LYS A 432 -23.39 21.50 -9.19
CA LYS A 432 -24.31 21.79 -8.08
C LYS A 432 -25.64 21.01 -8.15
N ASP A 433 -26.01 20.54 -9.33
CA ASP A 433 -27.19 19.70 -9.60
C ASP A 433 -26.85 18.19 -9.57
N GLU A 434 -25.62 17.88 -9.13
CA GLU A 434 -25.05 16.55 -9.00
C GLU A 434 -24.98 15.81 -10.33
N ASN A 435 -24.75 16.52 -11.44
CA ASN A 435 -24.42 15.89 -12.73
C ASN A 435 -22.92 15.63 -12.81
N MET A 436 -22.56 14.40 -13.19
CA MET A 436 -21.18 13.95 -13.34
C MET A 436 -20.67 14.15 -14.77
N GLU A 437 -19.45 14.65 -14.88
CA GLU A 437 -18.65 14.64 -16.10
C GLU A 437 -17.35 13.88 -15.85
N LEU A 438 -16.94 13.04 -16.81
CA LEU A 438 -15.62 12.42 -16.81
C LEU A 438 -14.58 13.44 -17.30
N VAL A 439 -13.61 13.77 -16.46
CA VAL A 439 -12.55 14.75 -16.75
C VAL A 439 -11.33 14.07 -17.35
N VAL A 440 -10.83 13.03 -16.68
CA VAL A 440 -9.70 12.20 -17.10
C VAL A 440 -10.15 10.75 -17.03
N GLY A 441 -9.99 10.00 -18.11
CA GLY A 441 -10.41 8.60 -18.15
C GLY A 441 -10.73 8.12 -19.57
N ASP A 442 -10.68 6.80 -19.74
CA ASP A 442 -10.96 6.16 -21.02
C ASP A 442 -12.45 6.24 -21.38
N ALA A 443 -12.75 6.05 -22.68
CA ALA A 443 -14.13 6.01 -23.14
C ALA A 443 -14.86 4.76 -22.64
N THR A 444 -16.08 4.95 -22.16
CA THR A 444 -16.99 3.89 -21.68
C THR A 444 -18.36 4.03 -22.34
N LYS A 445 -19.29 3.10 -22.10
CA LYS A 445 -20.68 3.28 -22.55
C LYS A 445 -21.34 4.52 -21.95
N MET A 446 -21.02 4.86 -20.70
CA MET A 446 -21.58 6.03 -20.03
C MET A 446 -20.92 7.33 -20.52
N PHE A 447 -19.61 7.29 -20.80
CA PHE A 447 -18.83 8.41 -21.31
C PHE A 447 -18.17 8.06 -22.66
N PRO A 448 -18.94 8.00 -23.76
CA PRO A 448 -18.47 7.45 -25.04
C PRO A 448 -17.39 8.28 -25.75
N LYS A 449 -17.13 9.50 -25.27
CA LYS A 449 -16.05 10.36 -25.79
C LYS A 449 -14.77 10.29 -24.94
N GLY A 450 -14.77 9.51 -23.85
CA GLY A 450 -13.72 9.58 -22.83
C GLY A 450 -13.77 10.89 -22.04
N GLY A 451 -12.72 11.12 -21.25
CA GLY A 451 -12.58 12.32 -20.44
C GLY A 451 -12.45 13.59 -21.27
N ILE A 452 -13.08 14.68 -20.82
CA ILE A 452 -13.08 15.98 -21.52
C ILE A 452 -11.69 16.62 -21.64
N SER A 453 -10.72 16.21 -20.81
CA SER A 453 -9.31 16.64 -20.93
C SER A 453 -8.58 16.05 -22.15
N GLY A 454 -9.12 14.99 -22.76
CA GLY A 454 -8.43 14.19 -23.76
C GLY A 454 -7.37 13.23 -23.21
N LEU A 455 -7.18 13.18 -21.89
CA LEU A 455 -6.30 12.23 -21.21
C LEU A 455 -7.07 10.96 -20.82
N GLY A 456 -6.46 9.80 -21.08
CA GLY A 456 -6.99 8.50 -20.66
C GLY A 456 -6.85 8.25 -19.17
N SER A 457 -7.24 7.06 -18.73
CA SER A 457 -7.14 6.65 -17.32
C SER A 457 -5.72 6.80 -16.78
N GLY A 458 -5.60 7.14 -15.49
CA GLY A 458 -4.33 7.42 -14.84
C GLY A 458 -3.60 8.63 -15.42
N PHE A 459 -4.32 9.57 -16.05
CA PHE A 459 -3.74 10.67 -16.85
C PHE A 459 -2.90 10.18 -18.04
N GLY A 460 -3.21 8.99 -18.57
CA GLY A 460 -2.45 8.31 -19.62
C GLY A 460 -1.36 7.36 -19.09
N HIS A 461 -1.16 7.33 -17.77
CA HIS A 461 -0.20 6.50 -17.05
C HIS A 461 -0.97 5.48 -16.21
N HIS A 462 -1.26 4.32 -16.78
CA HIS A 462 -2.12 3.32 -16.14
C HIS A 462 -1.54 2.73 -14.85
N GLU A 463 -0.22 2.87 -14.66
CA GLU A 463 0.46 2.57 -13.41
C GLU A 463 0.06 3.48 -12.25
N ASN A 464 -0.54 4.64 -12.53
CA ASN A 464 -1.24 5.44 -11.53
C ASN A 464 -2.49 4.68 -11.10
N GLN A 465 -2.54 4.32 -9.82
CA GLN A 465 -3.64 3.53 -9.27
C GLN A 465 -4.42 4.31 -8.22
N TYR A 466 -3.91 5.47 -7.75
CA TYR A 466 -4.62 6.43 -6.88
C TYR A 466 -4.49 7.85 -7.42
N ILE A 467 -5.59 8.60 -7.40
CA ILE A 467 -5.54 10.06 -7.30
C ILE A 467 -5.54 10.38 -5.80
N TRP A 468 -4.36 10.37 -5.19
CA TRP A 468 -4.22 10.14 -3.76
C TRP A 468 -4.54 11.37 -2.91
N GLN A 469 -3.98 12.51 -3.28
CA GLN A 469 -4.24 13.77 -2.60
C GLN A 469 -4.30 14.90 -3.59
N SER A 470 -4.99 15.96 -3.20
CA SER A 470 -5.12 17.14 -4.02
C SER A 470 -5.29 18.38 -3.17
N THR A 471 -4.98 19.53 -3.75
CA THR A 471 -5.14 20.82 -3.07
C THR A 471 -5.37 21.92 -4.10
N VAL A 472 -5.82 23.08 -3.62
CA VAL A 472 -5.87 24.30 -4.41
C VAL A 472 -4.76 25.22 -3.90
N PHE A 473 -3.90 25.67 -4.80
CA PHE A 473 -2.86 26.63 -4.53
C PHE A 473 -2.74 27.60 -5.69
N ASP A 474 -2.56 28.90 -5.43
CA ASP A 474 -2.42 29.93 -6.47
C ASP A 474 -3.48 29.91 -7.58
N GLY A 475 -4.73 29.64 -7.21
CA GLY A 475 -5.84 29.60 -8.16
C GLY A 475 -5.71 28.47 -9.19
N LYS A 476 -5.06 27.38 -8.82
CA LYS A 476 -4.99 26.13 -9.58
C LYS A 476 -5.23 24.95 -8.65
N MET A 477 -5.84 23.90 -9.17
CA MET A 477 -5.84 22.61 -8.50
C MET A 477 -4.54 21.85 -8.80
N TYR A 478 -4.11 21.05 -7.84
CA TYR A 478 -2.96 20.17 -7.92
C TYR A 478 -3.37 18.77 -7.50
N PHE A 479 -2.94 17.76 -8.24
CA PHE A 479 -3.17 16.35 -7.94
C PHE A 479 -1.84 15.64 -7.80
N GLY A 480 -1.72 14.81 -6.76
CA GLY A 480 -0.64 13.87 -6.58
C GLY A 480 -1.16 12.44 -6.71
N THR A 481 -0.44 11.59 -7.42
CA THR A 481 -0.86 10.20 -7.66
C THR A 481 -0.11 9.20 -6.77
N PHE A 482 -0.54 7.95 -6.84
CA PHE A 482 0.26 6.77 -6.49
C PHE A 482 0.54 5.97 -7.75
N ASP A 483 1.83 5.80 -8.05
CA ASP A 483 2.35 4.97 -9.12
C ASP A 483 2.80 3.62 -8.55
N SER A 484 2.06 2.57 -8.92
CA SER A 484 2.31 1.19 -8.52
C SER A 484 3.58 0.58 -9.13
N SER A 485 4.11 1.13 -10.23
CA SER A 485 5.26 0.58 -10.96
C SER A 485 6.54 0.49 -10.11
N SER A 486 6.65 1.33 -9.08
CA SER A 486 7.72 1.27 -8.08
C SER A 486 7.69 -0.04 -7.28
N LEU A 487 6.50 -0.47 -6.86
CA LEU A 487 6.30 -1.74 -6.13
C LEU A 487 6.30 -2.95 -7.07
N LEU A 488 5.83 -2.76 -8.30
CA LEU A 488 5.80 -3.79 -9.34
C LEU A 488 7.16 -3.94 -10.05
N GLN A 489 8.19 -3.22 -9.62
CA GLN A 489 9.54 -3.31 -10.17
C GLN A 489 10.02 -4.76 -10.26
N PRO A 490 9.88 -5.65 -9.24
CA PRO A 490 10.31 -7.03 -9.37
C PRO A 490 9.59 -7.74 -10.51
N ILE A 491 8.30 -7.50 -10.73
CA ILE A 491 7.60 -8.05 -11.90
C ILE A 491 8.22 -7.53 -13.19
N GLY A 492 8.54 -6.24 -13.26
CA GLY A 492 9.28 -5.65 -14.38
C GLY A 492 10.73 -6.16 -14.54
N GLN A 493 11.39 -6.57 -13.45
CA GLN A 493 12.80 -6.98 -13.38
C GLN A 493 13.03 -8.49 -13.53
N PHE A 494 12.31 -9.34 -12.80
CA PHE A 494 12.13 -10.77 -13.12
C PHE A 494 11.61 -10.91 -14.54
N THR A 495 10.76 -9.94 -14.89
CA THR A 495 10.40 -9.53 -16.22
C THR A 495 11.55 -9.51 -17.16
N ASN A 496 12.24 -8.36 -17.19
CA ASN A 496 13.08 -7.81 -18.26
C ASN A 496 12.54 -7.98 -19.71
N GLY A 497 11.44 -8.72 -19.90
CA GLY A 497 11.22 -9.58 -21.05
C GLY A 497 11.62 -11.06 -20.86
N ASP A 498 12.66 -11.49 -20.15
CA ASP A 498 13.18 -12.87 -19.92
C ASP A 498 12.21 -14.05 -19.96
N LEU A 499 10.93 -13.97 -19.59
CA LEU A 499 9.98 -15.08 -19.84
C LEU A 499 9.41 -15.04 -21.29
N LEU A 500 9.20 -13.83 -21.82
CA LEU A 500 8.86 -13.48 -23.21
C LEU A 500 10.08 -13.32 -24.15
N LYS A 501 11.28 -13.20 -23.58
CA LYS A 501 12.59 -13.10 -24.23
C LYS A 501 13.46 -14.31 -23.88
N MET A 502 12.91 -15.27 -23.12
CA MET A 502 13.58 -16.52 -22.80
C MET A 502 14.01 -17.07 -24.13
N SER A 503 15.31 -17.20 -24.33
CA SER A 503 15.75 -17.79 -25.58
C SER A 503 15.21 -19.21 -25.62
N LYS A 504 14.97 -19.74 -26.82
CA LYS A 504 14.55 -21.13 -27.00
C LYS A 504 15.47 -22.10 -26.23
N GLU A 505 16.75 -21.76 -26.12
CA GLU A 505 17.78 -22.51 -25.39
C GLU A 505 17.60 -22.46 -23.87
N GLU A 506 17.22 -21.31 -23.31
CA GLU A 506 16.96 -21.15 -21.87
C GLU A 506 15.70 -21.90 -21.43
N TRP A 507 14.62 -21.82 -22.22
CA TRP A 507 13.40 -22.60 -22.00
C TRP A 507 13.69 -24.10 -22.08
N LYS A 508 14.43 -24.50 -23.11
CA LYS A 508 14.89 -25.88 -23.29
C LYS A 508 15.74 -26.37 -22.13
N SER A 509 16.60 -25.52 -21.55
CA SER A 509 17.39 -25.86 -20.37
C SER A 509 16.50 -26.15 -19.15
N GLN A 510 15.46 -25.34 -18.92
CA GLN A 510 14.51 -25.57 -17.81
C GLN A 510 13.65 -26.81 -18.04
N MET A 511 13.20 -27.06 -19.27
CA MET A 511 12.46 -28.27 -19.63
C MET A 511 13.33 -29.53 -19.50
N ASN A 512 14.60 -29.46 -19.90
CA ASN A 512 15.56 -30.54 -19.69
C ASN A 512 15.75 -30.85 -18.21
N TYR A 513 15.87 -29.82 -17.37
CA TYR A 513 15.94 -30.00 -15.92
C TYR A 513 14.71 -30.72 -15.36
N LEU A 514 13.52 -30.30 -15.78
CA LEU A 514 12.27 -30.90 -15.35
C LEU A 514 12.15 -32.36 -15.82
N LYS A 515 12.52 -32.68 -17.06
CA LYS A 515 12.56 -34.04 -17.60
C LYS A 515 13.43 -34.97 -16.76
N VAL A 516 14.66 -34.54 -16.44
CA VAL A 516 15.60 -35.32 -15.63
C VAL A 516 15.11 -35.47 -14.20
N PHE A 517 14.56 -34.41 -13.62
CA PHE A 517 13.96 -34.48 -12.29
C PHE A 517 12.81 -35.49 -12.22
N ILE A 518 11.97 -35.54 -13.26
CA ILE A 518 10.88 -36.52 -13.35
C ILE A 518 11.43 -37.93 -13.46
N GLU A 519 12.38 -38.19 -14.36
CA GLU A 519 13.01 -39.52 -14.47
C GLU A 519 13.59 -40.01 -13.15
N LEU A 520 14.15 -39.11 -12.32
CA LEU A 520 14.64 -39.49 -11.00
C LEU A 520 13.53 -40.02 -10.09
N VAL A 521 12.30 -39.51 -10.21
CA VAL A 521 11.22 -39.85 -9.29
C VAL A 521 10.22 -40.87 -9.84
N LEU A 522 10.24 -41.17 -11.15
CA LEU A 522 9.38 -42.17 -11.80
C LEU A 522 9.48 -43.53 -11.11
N SER A 523 8.39 -44.28 -11.10
CA SER A 523 8.40 -45.66 -10.65
C SER A 523 9.33 -46.50 -11.55
N LYS A 524 9.92 -47.55 -10.98
CA LYS A 524 10.78 -48.49 -11.71
C LYS A 524 10.08 -49.17 -12.90
N ASN A 525 8.74 -49.25 -12.87
CA ASN A 525 7.94 -49.93 -13.89
C ASN A 525 7.23 -48.95 -14.85
N ALA A 526 7.59 -47.65 -14.82
CA ALA A 526 6.98 -46.63 -15.67
C ALA A 526 7.26 -46.93 -17.16
N LYS A 527 6.22 -47.33 -17.88
CA LYS A 527 6.33 -47.72 -19.31
C LYS A 527 6.39 -46.49 -20.21
N TYR A 528 7.02 -46.64 -21.38
CA TYR A 528 6.91 -45.66 -22.47
C TYR A 528 5.43 -45.44 -22.80
N PRO A 529 4.91 -44.20 -22.85
CA PRO A 529 3.63 -43.95 -23.48
C PRO A 529 3.75 -44.31 -24.96
N THR A 530 3.08 -45.39 -25.35
CA THR A 530 3.16 -46.04 -26.65
C THR A 530 2.73 -45.14 -27.81
N GLN A 531 3.53 -45.10 -28.88
CA GLN A 531 3.06 -44.92 -30.26
C GLN A 531 1.97 -45.97 -30.61
N PRO A 532 1.07 -45.74 -31.57
CA PRO A 532 0.01 -46.68 -31.92
C PRO A 532 0.56 -48.01 -32.42
N ILE A 533 -0.12 -49.09 -32.02
CA ILE A 533 0.18 -50.50 -32.24
C ILE A 533 0.59 -50.81 -33.69
N ALA A 534 1.77 -51.40 -33.86
CA ALA A 534 2.02 -52.38 -34.91
C ALA A 534 2.76 -53.57 -34.28
N GLU A 535 2.09 -54.72 -34.27
CA GLU A 535 2.63 -56.00 -33.81
C GLU A 535 3.89 -56.37 -34.60
N THR A 536 5.02 -56.49 -33.90
CA THR A 536 6.04 -57.50 -34.22
C THR A 536 6.62 -58.01 -32.91
N ASP A 537 6.38 -59.29 -32.64
CA ASP A 537 7.03 -60.07 -31.60
C ASP A 537 8.55 -59.96 -31.71
N SER A 538 9.17 -59.44 -30.66
CA SER A 538 10.55 -59.79 -30.31
C SER A 538 10.66 -59.80 -28.79
N ASP A 539 10.85 -61.00 -28.25
CA ASP A 539 11.30 -61.27 -26.90
C ASP A 539 12.53 -60.40 -26.57
N GLU A 540 12.37 -59.40 -25.70
CA GLU A 540 13.50 -58.82 -24.99
C GLU A 540 13.29 -59.03 -23.49
N ALA A 541 14.32 -59.63 -22.91
CA ALA A 541 14.36 -60.20 -21.58
C ALA A 541 14.05 -59.18 -20.48
N ASP A 542 13.33 -59.65 -19.45
CA ASP A 542 13.43 -59.11 -18.10
C ASP A 542 14.92 -59.08 -17.72
N VAL A 543 15.53 -57.90 -17.80
CA VAL A 543 16.83 -57.65 -17.16
C VAL A 543 16.52 -57.43 -15.69
N ASP A 544 16.98 -58.35 -14.84
CA ASP A 544 17.09 -58.17 -13.39
C ASP A 544 17.95 -56.92 -13.09
N GLU A 545 17.36 -55.71 -13.13
CA GLU A 545 18.00 -54.44 -12.72
C GLU A 545 17.94 -54.23 -11.19
N ASP A 546 17.30 -55.14 -10.46
CA ASP A 546 16.93 -54.93 -9.05
C ASP A 546 18.11 -54.89 -8.06
N THR A 547 19.34 -55.19 -8.52
CA THR A 547 20.53 -55.25 -7.65
C THR A 547 21.56 -54.13 -7.87
N GLU A 548 21.54 -53.39 -8.98
CA GLU A 548 22.56 -52.36 -9.27
C GLU A 548 22.15 -50.93 -8.86
N GLU A 549 20.85 -50.62 -8.77
CA GLU A 549 20.40 -49.23 -8.60
C GLU A 549 20.44 -48.71 -7.14
N ALA A 550 20.42 -49.63 -6.16
CA ALA A 550 20.46 -49.30 -4.74
C ALA A 550 21.82 -48.74 -4.30
N ASP A 551 22.91 -49.20 -4.95
CA ASP A 551 24.30 -48.85 -4.63
C ASP A 551 24.82 -47.63 -5.41
N LEU A 552 24.03 -47.07 -6.33
CA LEU A 552 24.41 -45.85 -7.07
C LEU A 552 24.45 -44.63 -6.13
N THR A 553 25.52 -43.86 -6.26
CA THR A 553 25.64 -42.53 -5.66
C THR A 553 24.58 -41.59 -6.23
N ALA A 554 24.30 -40.48 -5.52
CA ALA A 554 23.38 -39.46 -6.01
C ALA A 554 23.81 -38.90 -7.38
N SER A 555 25.12 -38.75 -7.62
CA SER A 555 25.66 -38.34 -8.92
C SER A 555 25.36 -39.34 -10.03
N GLU A 556 25.55 -40.64 -9.77
CA GLU A 556 25.27 -41.69 -10.77
C GLU A 556 23.77 -41.81 -11.07
N LYS A 557 22.91 -41.62 -10.07
CA LYS A 557 21.45 -41.58 -10.25
C LYS A 557 21.02 -40.42 -11.15
N VAL A 558 21.60 -39.23 -10.97
CA VAL A 558 21.33 -38.07 -11.84
C VAL A 558 21.82 -38.33 -13.27
N GLN A 559 23.00 -38.94 -13.45
CA GLN A 559 23.50 -39.28 -14.79
C GLN A 559 22.65 -40.35 -15.49
N LYS A 560 22.17 -41.36 -14.76
CA LYS A 560 21.21 -42.35 -15.27
C LYS A 560 19.92 -41.66 -15.72
N ALA A 561 19.37 -40.76 -14.89
CA ALA A 561 18.18 -39.99 -15.22
C ALA A 561 18.35 -39.05 -16.43
N ILE A 562 19.53 -38.45 -16.63
CA ILE A 562 19.84 -37.66 -17.85
C ILE A 562 19.76 -38.55 -19.09
N LYS A 563 20.33 -39.75 -19.01
CA LYS A 563 20.30 -40.73 -20.10
C LYS A 563 18.88 -41.19 -20.39
N SER A 564 18.13 -41.57 -19.35
CA SER A 564 16.72 -41.98 -19.47
C SER A 564 15.84 -40.86 -20.02
N ALA A 565 16.05 -39.61 -19.60
CA ALA A 565 15.32 -38.47 -20.13
C ALA A 565 15.66 -38.24 -21.61
N THR A 566 16.93 -38.36 -21.98
CA THR A 566 17.35 -38.29 -23.38
C THR A 566 16.64 -39.35 -24.21
N GLU A 567 16.65 -40.61 -23.78
CA GLU A 567 16.00 -41.71 -24.49
C GLU A 567 14.48 -41.52 -24.61
N ARG A 568 13.82 -41.12 -23.50
CA ARG A 568 12.36 -40.99 -23.44
C ARG A 568 11.83 -39.82 -24.26
N TYR A 569 12.43 -38.64 -24.14
CA TYR A 569 11.89 -37.42 -24.74
C TYR A 569 12.42 -37.14 -26.15
N SER A 570 13.52 -37.78 -26.58
CA SER A 570 14.02 -37.70 -27.97
C SER A 570 13.16 -38.47 -28.98
N THR A 571 12.42 -39.48 -28.54
CA THR A 571 11.61 -40.40 -29.37
C THR A 571 10.10 -40.20 -29.24
N SER A 572 9.67 -39.20 -28.46
CA SER A 572 8.25 -38.98 -28.16
C SER A 572 7.46 -38.54 -29.41
N ALA A 573 6.21 -39.03 -29.53
CA ALA A 573 5.28 -38.68 -30.61
C ALA A 573 4.92 -37.18 -30.68
N TYR A 574 5.30 -36.41 -29.64
CA TYR A 574 5.02 -34.98 -29.49
C TYR A 574 6.21 -34.09 -29.87
N SER A 575 7.35 -34.66 -30.29
CA SER A 575 8.46 -33.91 -30.85
C SER A 575 8.10 -33.42 -32.26
N LEU A 576 7.86 -32.12 -32.41
CA LEU A 576 7.51 -31.49 -33.70
C LEU A 576 8.62 -31.54 -34.77
N ASN A 577 9.80 -32.10 -34.48
CA ASN A 577 10.86 -32.34 -35.45
C ASN A 577 11.66 -33.60 -35.08
N SER A 578 11.25 -34.76 -35.60
CA SER A 578 11.98 -36.04 -35.46
C SER A 578 13.40 -36.00 -36.06
N ASP A 579 13.71 -35.00 -36.88
CA ASP A 579 14.96 -34.94 -37.64
C ASP A 579 16.11 -34.24 -36.87
N ASN A 580 15.86 -33.72 -35.66
CA ASN A 580 16.88 -33.12 -34.78
C ASN A 580 16.55 -33.31 -33.28
N ALA A 581 16.39 -34.56 -32.83
CA ALA A 581 16.27 -34.84 -31.40
C ALA A 581 17.59 -34.59 -30.68
N GLU A 582 17.73 -33.43 -30.04
CA GLU A 582 18.90 -33.10 -29.23
C GLU A 582 18.90 -33.84 -27.89
N ALA A 583 20.10 -34.24 -27.45
CA ALA A 583 20.27 -34.89 -26.15
C ALA A 583 19.80 -33.97 -25.01
N VAL A 584 19.12 -34.54 -24.01
CA VAL A 584 18.77 -33.81 -22.77
C VAL A 584 20.08 -33.52 -22.04
N THR A 585 20.38 -32.24 -21.88
CA THR A 585 21.59 -31.77 -21.22
C THR A 585 21.22 -30.82 -20.09
N LEU A 586 21.94 -30.95 -18.98
CA LEU A 586 21.83 -30.07 -17.81
C LEU A 586 23.14 -29.30 -17.64
N SER A 587 23.04 -28.09 -17.11
CA SER A 587 24.22 -27.35 -16.62
C SER A 587 24.82 -28.03 -15.39
N ASP A 588 26.10 -27.78 -15.12
CA ASP A 588 26.81 -28.31 -13.95
C ASP A 588 26.09 -27.95 -12.63
N ASP A 589 25.50 -26.75 -12.56
CA ASP A 589 24.75 -26.29 -11.38
C ASP A 589 23.42 -27.04 -11.20
N GLN A 590 22.72 -27.34 -12.30
CA GLN A 590 21.50 -28.15 -12.29
C GLN A 590 21.78 -29.61 -11.87
N VAL A 591 22.84 -30.22 -12.41
CA VAL A 591 23.29 -31.56 -11.98
C VAL A 591 23.57 -31.55 -10.48
N LYS A 592 24.35 -30.56 -10.01
CA LYS A 592 24.70 -30.41 -8.61
C LYS A 592 23.47 -30.23 -7.70
N ALA A 593 22.43 -29.52 -8.15
CA ALA A 593 21.20 -29.34 -7.40
C ALA A 593 20.45 -30.67 -7.19
N LEU A 594 20.29 -31.47 -8.25
CA LEU A 594 19.63 -32.78 -8.19
C LEU A 594 20.40 -33.78 -7.32
N VAL A 595 21.74 -33.79 -7.44
CA VAL A 595 22.62 -34.64 -6.61
C VAL A 595 22.43 -34.33 -5.14
N ASN A 596 22.57 -33.06 -4.76
CA ASN A 596 22.40 -32.64 -3.38
C ASN A 596 20.99 -32.95 -2.84
N GLY A 597 19.95 -32.86 -3.69
CA GLY A 597 18.58 -33.18 -3.32
C GLY A 597 18.35 -34.67 -3.02
N LEU A 598 19.04 -35.56 -3.73
CA LEU A 598 19.06 -36.99 -3.40
C LEU A 598 19.85 -37.26 -2.11
N GLU A 599 20.97 -36.57 -1.90
CA GLU A 599 21.83 -36.74 -0.71
C GLU A 599 21.17 -36.26 0.58
N ASP A 600 20.45 -35.14 0.54
CA ASP A 600 19.77 -34.58 1.72
C ASP A 600 18.37 -35.18 1.97
N GLY A 601 17.91 -36.04 1.05
CA GLY A 601 16.64 -36.75 1.08
C GLY A 601 15.43 -35.88 0.71
N SER A 602 15.64 -34.70 0.14
CA SER A 602 14.56 -33.85 -0.39
C SER A 602 13.96 -34.39 -1.68
N ILE A 603 14.76 -35.10 -2.49
CA ILE A 603 14.37 -35.90 -3.65
C ILE A 603 14.47 -37.37 -3.25
N LYS A 604 13.39 -38.13 -3.48
CA LYS A 604 13.39 -39.58 -3.29
C LYS A 604 13.27 -40.23 -4.65
N ALA A 605 14.31 -40.96 -5.05
CA ALA A 605 14.28 -41.70 -6.30
C ALA A 605 13.19 -42.76 -6.27
N ASN A 606 12.59 -43.06 -7.42
CA ASN A 606 11.57 -44.10 -7.57
C ASN A 606 10.38 -43.95 -6.62
N SER A 607 9.94 -42.71 -6.38
CA SER A 607 8.92 -42.38 -5.37
C SER A 607 7.51 -42.25 -5.92
N LEU A 608 7.33 -42.23 -7.24
CA LEU A 608 6.03 -42.23 -7.91
C LEU A 608 5.44 -43.64 -8.03
N SER A 609 4.11 -43.72 -8.14
CA SER A 609 3.41 -44.92 -8.60
C SER A 609 3.48 -45.03 -10.12
N ASP A 610 3.22 -46.21 -10.68
CA ASP A 610 3.20 -46.42 -12.14
C ASP A 610 2.21 -45.48 -12.86
N GLU A 611 1.04 -45.26 -12.26
CA GLU A 611 0.00 -44.35 -12.78
C GLU A 611 0.48 -42.88 -12.74
N ALA A 612 1.00 -42.44 -11.60
CA ALA A 612 1.53 -41.08 -11.43
C ALA A 612 2.74 -40.81 -12.33
N SER A 613 3.53 -41.84 -12.60
CA SER A 613 4.70 -41.80 -13.49
C SER A 613 4.30 -41.57 -14.94
N ASN A 614 3.34 -42.36 -15.45
CA ASN A 614 2.83 -42.21 -16.81
C ASN A 614 2.17 -40.84 -17.04
N ASN A 615 1.50 -40.34 -16.01
CA ASN A 615 0.86 -39.02 -16.03
C ASN A 615 1.89 -37.87 -16.04
N ALA A 616 2.94 -37.95 -15.22
CA ALA A 616 4.02 -36.96 -15.21
C ALA A 616 4.78 -36.90 -16.56
N ILE A 617 5.03 -38.05 -17.19
CA ILE A 617 5.65 -38.14 -18.52
C ILE A 617 4.80 -37.45 -19.58
N THR A 618 3.49 -37.72 -19.59
CA THR A 618 2.56 -37.16 -20.58
C THR A 618 2.48 -35.64 -20.46
N MET A 619 2.42 -35.11 -19.23
CA MET A 619 2.38 -33.67 -18.99
C MET A 619 3.63 -32.95 -19.49
N VAL A 620 4.83 -33.47 -19.18
CA VAL A 620 6.08 -32.85 -19.65
C VAL A 620 6.28 -32.98 -21.15
N SER A 621 5.78 -34.06 -21.76
CA SER A 621 5.76 -34.18 -23.21
C SER A 621 4.83 -33.16 -23.88
N GLY A 622 3.73 -32.78 -23.23
CA GLY A 622 2.83 -31.72 -23.70
C GLY A 622 3.39 -30.30 -23.57
N LEU A 623 4.38 -30.08 -22.70
CA LEU A 623 5.04 -28.77 -22.52
C LEU A 623 6.16 -28.51 -23.55
N ASP A 624 6.69 -29.55 -24.18
CA ASP A 624 7.81 -29.44 -25.14
C ASP A 624 7.51 -28.59 -26.40
N PRO A 625 6.34 -28.75 -27.06
CA PRO A 625 5.96 -27.95 -28.23
C PRO A 625 5.91 -26.43 -27.97
N LEU A 626 5.59 -26.02 -26.73
CA LEU A 626 5.42 -24.62 -26.35
C LEU A 626 6.68 -23.78 -26.57
N SER A 627 7.86 -24.41 -26.60
CA SER A 627 9.15 -23.78 -26.86
C SER A 627 9.25 -23.08 -28.22
N SER A 628 8.51 -23.56 -29.23
CA SER A 628 8.53 -23.00 -30.59
C SER A 628 7.51 -21.87 -30.78
N SER A 629 6.54 -21.77 -29.87
CA SER A 629 5.49 -20.75 -29.86
C SER A 629 5.85 -19.54 -28.97
N LEU A 630 6.99 -19.59 -28.26
CA LEU A 630 7.52 -18.49 -27.43
C LEU A 630 7.89 -17.23 -28.25
N ASP A 631 8.38 -17.42 -29.49
CA ASP A 631 8.80 -16.32 -30.37
C ASP A 631 7.60 -15.52 -30.92
N GLU A 632 6.41 -16.13 -30.94
CA GLU A 632 5.15 -15.52 -31.36
C GLU A 632 4.42 -14.90 -30.17
N LYS A 633 5.04 -13.89 -29.52
CA LYS A 633 4.48 -13.00 -28.48
C LYS A 633 3.09 -13.38 -27.95
N ALA A 634 3.00 -14.08 -26.81
CA ALA A 634 1.78 -14.26 -26.00
C ALA A 634 0.46 -14.34 -26.81
N SER A 635 0.44 -15.19 -27.85
CA SER A 635 -0.69 -15.33 -28.77
C SER A 635 -1.82 -16.15 -28.13
N GLN A 636 -3.04 -16.01 -28.65
CA GLN A 636 -4.18 -16.83 -28.23
C GLN A 636 -3.93 -18.33 -28.49
N GLU A 637 -3.15 -18.67 -29.51
CA GLU A 637 -2.81 -20.07 -29.88
C GLU A 637 -1.88 -20.71 -28.84
N PHE A 638 -0.82 -20.01 -28.42
CA PHE A 638 0.03 -20.46 -27.30
C PHE A 638 -0.79 -20.66 -26.01
N ALA A 639 -1.74 -19.76 -25.80
CA ALA A 639 -2.65 -19.80 -24.67
C ALA A 639 -3.60 -21.04 -24.75
N ASP A 640 -4.09 -21.38 -25.94
CA ASP A 640 -4.95 -22.56 -26.18
C ASP A 640 -4.20 -23.88 -25.98
N GLU A 641 -3.00 -24.03 -26.56
CA GLU A 641 -2.15 -25.23 -26.42
C GLU A 641 -1.77 -25.50 -24.95
N TYR A 642 -1.50 -24.45 -24.19
CA TYR A 642 -1.21 -24.57 -22.76
C TYR A 642 -2.44 -25.01 -21.94
N ALA A 643 -3.65 -24.55 -22.31
CA ALA A 643 -4.87 -24.92 -21.60
C ALA A 643 -5.10 -26.43 -21.59
N GLU A 644 -4.76 -27.13 -22.68
CA GLU A 644 -4.86 -28.58 -22.79
C GLU A 644 -3.92 -29.30 -21.80
N VAL A 645 -2.69 -28.80 -21.62
CA VAL A 645 -1.74 -29.33 -20.63
C VAL A 645 -2.23 -29.09 -19.20
N TYR A 646 -2.83 -27.92 -18.93
CA TYR A 646 -3.43 -27.60 -17.64
C TYR A 646 -4.64 -28.49 -17.31
N GLU A 647 -5.55 -28.69 -18.27
CA GLU A 647 -6.68 -29.61 -18.10
C GLU A 647 -6.21 -31.04 -17.80
N TYR A 648 -5.19 -31.51 -18.51
CA TYR A 648 -4.59 -32.81 -18.24
C TYR A 648 -3.97 -32.89 -16.83
N TYR A 649 -3.23 -31.85 -16.39
CA TYR A 649 -2.70 -31.76 -15.03
C TYR A 649 -3.80 -31.86 -13.97
N THR A 650 -4.92 -31.14 -14.12
CA THR A 650 -6.01 -31.17 -13.13
C THR A 650 -6.57 -32.58 -12.93
N GLN A 651 -6.62 -33.38 -14.00
CA GLN A 651 -7.09 -34.77 -13.96
C GLN A 651 -6.15 -35.70 -13.17
N ILE A 652 -4.83 -35.45 -13.24
CA ILE A 652 -3.80 -36.32 -12.67
C ILE A 652 -3.25 -35.83 -11.32
N SER A 653 -3.53 -34.57 -10.95
CA SER A 653 -2.95 -33.86 -9.78
C SER A 653 -3.15 -34.60 -8.45
N SER A 654 -4.26 -35.32 -8.29
CA SER A 654 -4.58 -36.10 -7.08
C SER A 654 -3.69 -37.33 -6.89
N GLN A 655 -2.96 -37.72 -7.92
CA GLN A 655 -2.13 -38.92 -7.96
C GLN A 655 -0.64 -38.61 -7.76
N LEU A 656 -0.25 -37.33 -7.79
CA LEU A 656 1.13 -36.90 -7.62
C LEU A 656 1.49 -36.76 -6.12
N PRO A 657 2.73 -37.08 -5.70
CA PRO A 657 3.21 -36.82 -4.35
C PRO A 657 3.18 -35.33 -4.04
N GLU A 658 2.82 -34.96 -2.81
CA GLU A 658 2.56 -33.58 -2.39
C GLU A 658 3.65 -32.56 -2.76
N LYS A 659 4.94 -32.94 -2.70
CA LYS A 659 6.05 -32.04 -3.08
C LYS A 659 6.14 -31.78 -4.59
N LEU A 660 5.90 -32.81 -5.40
CA LEU A 660 5.84 -32.70 -6.86
C LEU A 660 4.57 -31.99 -7.28
N LYS A 661 3.44 -32.35 -6.65
CA LYS A 661 2.17 -31.67 -6.81
C LYS A 661 2.34 -30.17 -6.57
N LYS A 662 2.92 -29.76 -5.44
CA LYS A 662 3.18 -28.34 -5.12
C LYS A 662 4.11 -27.64 -6.12
N LEU A 663 5.20 -28.29 -6.56
CA LEU A 663 6.09 -27.73 -7.57
C LEU A 663 5.39 -27.54 -8.93
N PHE A 664 4.57 -28.51 -9.33
CA PHE A 664 3.74 -28.40 -10.52
C PHE A 664 2.60 -27.40 -10.33
N GLU A 665 1.96 -27.29 -9.17
CA GLU A 665 0.94 -26.26 -8.88
C GLU A 665 1.56 -24.87 -9.01
N ASP A 666 2.74 -24.63 -8.44
CA ASP A 666 3.45 -23.35 -8.53
C ASP A 666 3.82 -23.03 -9.99
N PHE A 667 4.41 -23.99 -10.71
CA PHE A 667 4.77 -23.83 -12.11
C PHE A 667 3.53 -23.61 -13.00
N MET A 668 2.50 -24.44 -12.85
CA MET A 668 1.27 -24.40 -13.64
C MET A 668 0.40 -23.18 -13.31
N THR A 669 0.44 -22.66 -12.07
CA THR A 669 -0.28 -21.42 -11.72
C THR A 669 0.38 -20.21 -12.37
N ILE A 670 1.72 -20.12 -12.30
CA ILE A 670 2.47 -19.05 -12.97
C ILE A 670 2.27 -19.13 -14.48
N THR A 671 2.24 -20.34 -15.04
CA THR A 671 2.11 -20.57 -16.48
C THR A 671 0.67 -20.75 -16.96
N LYS A 672 -0.34 -20.65 -16.08
CA LYS A 672 -1.76 -20.72 -16.43
C LYS A 672 -2.03 -19.77 -17.58
N LYS A 673 -2.73 -20.24 -18.61
CA LYS A 673 -3.14 -19.45 -19.78
C LYS A 673 -3.57 -18.03 -19.43
N ASP A 674 -4.60 -17.91 -18.59
CA ASP A 674 -5.19 -16.62 -18.23
C ASP A 674 -4.18 -15.75 -17.46
N ASN A 675 -3.34 -16.38 -16.64
CA ASN A 675 -2.28 -15.72 -15.90
C ASN A 675 -1.18 -15.19 -16.86
N LEU A 676 -0.81 -15.93 -17.91
CA LEU A 676 0.14 -15.48 -18.93
C LEU A 676 -0.44 -14.36 -19.82
N ILE A 677 -1.73 -14.44 -20.17
CA ILE A 677 -2.45 -13.35 -20.86
C ILE A 677 -2.48 -12.09 -19.98
N ALA A 678 -2.85 -12.24 -18.71
CA ALA A 678 -2.85 -11.17 -17.72
C ALA A 678 -1.45 -10.58 -17.56
N PHE A 679 -0.43 -11.42 -17.52
CA PHE A 679 0.97 -11.01 -17.46
C PHE A 679 1.37 -10.13 -18.66
N GLY A 680 1.03 -10.55 -19.87
CA GLY A 680 1.24 -9.75 -21.09
C GLY A 680 0.56 -8.37 -21.02
N LYS A 681 -0.63 -8.31 -20.42
CA LYS A 681 -1.35 -7.05 -20.19
C LYS A 681 -0.65 -6.15 -19.18
N VAL A 682 -0.17 -6.69 -18.06
CA VAL A 682 0.63 -5.94 -17.07
C VAL A 682 1.86 -5.33 -17.75
N LEU A 683 2.59 -6.14 -18.54
CA LEU A 683 3.81 -5.69 -19.22
C LEU A 683 3.60 -4.60 -20.26
N LYS A 684 2.44 -4.56 -20.93
CA LYS A 684 2.07 -3.48 -21.85
C LYS A 684 2.20 -2.10 -21.19
N TYR A 685 1.90 -2.01 -19.89
CA TYR A 685 1.99 -0.78 -19.10
C TYR A 685 3.37 -0.63 -18.45
N LEU A 686 3.83 -1.64 -17.71
CA LEU A 686 5.08 -1.54 -16.94
C LEU A 686 6.33 -1.36 -17.82
N SER A 687 6.34 -1.85 -19.06
CA SER A 687 7.47 -1.67 -19.98
C SER A 687 7.70 -0.21 -20.43
N LYS A 688 6.71 0.66 -20.21
CA LYS A 688 6.75 2.09 -20.58
C LYS A 688 6.67 3.01 -19.37
N ALA A 689 6.28 2.48 -18.21
CA ALA A 689 6.10 3.23 -16.98
C ALA A 689 7.40 3.94 -16.57
N GLN A 690 7.27 5.21 -16.23
CA GLN A 690 8.34 5.97 -15.60
C GLN A 690 8.09 5.95 -14.09
N ARG A 691 8.96 5.26 -13.35
CA ARG A 691 8.71 5.02 -11.92
C ARG A 691 8.77 6.28 -11.08
N GLY A 692 7.83 6.36 -10.14
CA GLY A 692 7.69 7.43 -9.16
C GLY A 692 6.42 8.22 -9.42
N PHE A 693 5.82 8.80 -8.39
CA PHE A 693 4.52 9.45 -8.51
C PHE A 693 4.48 10.51 -9.62
N ASP A 694 3.26 10.73 -10.08
CA ASP A 694 2.92 11.80 -11.00
C ASP A 694 2.30 12.97 -10.23
N MET A 695 2.53 14.17 -10.74
CA MET A 695 1.91 15.37 -10.24
C MET A 695 1.41 16.23 -11.38
N TYR A 696 0.15 16.65 -11.29
CA TYR A 696 -0.52 17.44 -12.30
C TYR A 696 -1.12 18.71 -11.71
N THR A 697 -1.27 19.73 -12.54
CA THR A 697 -1.99 20.96 -12.18
C THR A 697 -2.90 21.43 -13.29
N SER A 698 -4.00 22.07 -12.93
CA SER A 698 -4.95 22.66 -13.87
C SER A 698 -5.54 23.95 -13.31
N ALA A 699 -5.72 24.94 -14.18
CA ALA A 699 -6.33 26.22 -13.85
C ALA A 699 -7.83 26.26 -14.19
N ASP A 700 -8.24 25.55 -15.24
CA ASP A 700 -9.59 25.59 -15.80
C ASP A 700 -10.46 24.40 -15.37
N GLY A 701 -9.87 23.32 -14.86
CA GLY A 701 -10.63 22.11 -14.57
C GLY A 701 -10.57 21.03 -15.65
N GLU A 702 -9.97 21.34 -16.80
CA GLU A 702 -10.11 20.55 -18.04
C GLU A 702 -8.75 20.27 -18.68
N SER A 703 -7.89 21.29 -18.76
CA SER A 703 -6.55 21.19 -19.31
C SER A 703 -5.55 20.96 -18.18
N PHE A 704 -4.79 19.87 -18.26
CA PHE A 704 -3.79 19.51 -17.24
C PHE A 704 -2.37 19.73 -17.74
N THR A 705 -1.53 20.26 -16.86
CA THR A 705 -0.08 20.39 -17.02
C THR A 705 0.61 19.39 -16.12
N THR A 706 1.45 18.55 -16.70
CA THR A 706 2.32 17.62 -15.97
C THR A 706 3.47 18.37 -15.30
N ILE A 707 3.62 18.19 -13.98
CA ILE A 707 4.74 18.71 -13.19
C ILE A 707 5.85 17.66 -13.12
N THR A 708 5.52 16.42 -12.78
CA THR A 708 6.46 15.29 -12.76
C THR A 708 5.73 14.00 -13.12
N THR A 709 6.48 13.03 -13.63
CA THR A 709 6.09 11.62 -13.84
C THR A 709 7.19 10.67 -13.35
N ASN A 710 7.99 11.13 -12.39
CA ASN A 710 9.18 10.39 -11.95
C ASN A 710 9.54 10.62 -10.49
N GLY A 711 8.56 10.97 -9.66
CA GLY A 711 8.74 11.15 -8.22
C GLY A 711 9.83 12.16 -7.85
N PHE A 712 9.98 13.22 -8.65
CA PHE A 712 11.07 14.20 -8.55
C PHE A 712 12.49 13.63 -8.75
N GLY A 713 12.62 12.61 -9.59
CA GLY A 713 13.87 11.91 -9.88
C GLY A 713 14.18 10.76 -8.92
N ASP A 714 13.27 10.48 -7.98
CA ASP A 714 13.34 9.31 -7.10
C ASP A 714 12.33 8.24 -7.56
N PRO A 715 12.78 7.12 -8.15
CA PRO A 715 11.89 6.06 -8.63
C PRO A 715 11.23 5.27 -7.49
N TYR A 716 11.53 5.57 -6.22
CA TYR A 716 10.94 4.95 -5.04
C TYR A 716 9.96 5.86 -4.30
N ASN A 717 9.91 7.15 -4.65
CA ASN A 717 8.81 8.03 -4.29
C ASN A 717 7.57 7.62 -5.08
N HIS A 718 6.94 6.50 -4.71
CA HIS A 718 5.82 5.95 -5.46
C HIS A 718 4.54 6.76 -5.32
N GLY A 719 4.46 7.68 -4.36
CA GLY A 719 3.23 8.42 -4.08
C GLY A 719 3.49 9.82 -3.59
N LEU A 720 2.57 10.74 -3.90
CA LEU A 720 2.48 12.05 -3.28
C LEU A 720 1.31 12.02 -2.29
N ARG A 721 1.64 12.04 -0.99
CA ARG A 721 0.70 11.64 0.06
C ARG A 721 0.14 12.80 0.89
N ALA A 722 0.79 13.95 0.88
CA ALA A 722 0.37 15.11 1.66
C ALA A 722 0.67 16.43 0.93
N PHE A 723 -0.22 17.41 1.12
CA PHE A 723 -0.02 18.81 0.76
C PHE A 723 -0.16 19.68 2.01
N ALA A 724 0.61 20.75 2.06
CA ALA A 724 0.41 21.85 3.00
C ALA A 724 0.67 23.17 2.26
N THR A 725 -0.17 24.17 2.49
CA THR A 725 -0.08 25.46 1.78
C THR A 725 0.03 26.62 2.76
N GLY A 726 0.87 27.59 2.43
CA GLY A 726 0.92 28.89 3.08
C GLY A 726 0.55 30.01 2.11
N ASP A 727 0.83 31.25 2.50
CA ASP A 727 0.43 32.42 1.71
C ASP A 727 1.13 32.48 0.34
N ASP A 728 2.41 32.10 0.31
CA ASP A 728 3.30 32.14 -0.86
C ASP A 728 4.07 30.84 -1.10
N TRP A 729 3.67 29.74 -0.46
CA TRP A 729 4.35 28.46 -0.62
C TRP A 729 3.37 27.28 -0.60
N MET A 730 3.78 26.21 -1.27
CA MET A 730 3.18 24.89 -1.15
C MET A 730 4.29 23.90 -0.81
N ALA A 731 4.06 23.03 0.16
CA ALA A 731 4.93 21.91 0.47
C ALA A 731 4.18 20.60 0.27
N ILE A 732 4.92 19.57 -0.11
CA ILE A 732 4.42 18.22 -0.32
C ILE A 732 5.22 17.22 0.48
N GLY A 733 4.59 16.10 0.80
CA GLY A 733 5.23 14.94 1.41
C GLY A 733 5.04 13.69 0.56
N THR A 734 6.09 12.89 0.40
CA THR A 734 6.08 11.70 -0.44
C THR A 734 5.71 10.43 0.34
N ALA A 735 5.34 9.38 -0.38
CA ALA A 735 5.27 8.02 0.10
C ALA A 735 6.44 7.22 -0.51
N ASN A 736 7.33 6.71 0.34
CA ASN A 736 8.51 5.96 -0.08
C ASN A 736 8.87 4.90 0.99
N PRO A 737 8.48 3.63 0.78
CA PRO A 737 8.72 2.55 1.74
C PRO A 737 10.12 1.93 1.61
N PHE A 738 11.01 2.51 0.80
CA PHE A 738 12.37 2.01 0.58
C PHE A 738 13.39 2.89 1.29
N TYR A 739 13.25 4.21 1.13
CA TYR A 739 14.20 5.20 1.64
C TYR A 739 13.59 6.20 2.62
N GLY A 740 12.29 6.11 2.92
CA GLY A 740 11.62 7.08 3.78
C GLY A 740 11.08 8.29 3.03
N THR A 741 10.08 8.95 3.62
CA THR A 741 9.40 10.10 3.04
C THR A 741 10.36 11.26 2.82
N GLN A 742 10.09 12.04 1.78
CA GLN A 742 10.76 13.28 1.48
C GLN A 742 9.77 14.43 1.56
N LEU A 743 10.23 15.58 2.03
CA LEU A 743 9.47 16.83 2.01
C LEU A 743 10.04 17.76 0.94
N TRP A 744 9.17 18.39 0.17
CA TRP A 744 9.56 19.30 -0.90
C TRP A 744 8.72 20.56 -0.85
N LYS A 745 9.32 21.71 -1.14
CA LYS A 745 8.65 23.02 -1.15
C LYS A 745 8.74 23.67 -2.52
N MET A 746 7.64 24.22 -2.98
CA MET A 746 7.58 25.18 -4.08
C MET A 746 7.20 26.56 -3.51
N THR A 747 7.94 27.59 -3.89
CA THR A 747 7.51 28.99 -3.69
C THR A 747 6.56 29.36 -4.83
N SER A 748 5.53 30.14 -4.51
CA SER A 748 4.56 30.63 -5.49
C SER A 748 5.27 31.24 -6.70
N PRO A 749 4.98 30.78 -7.93
CA PRO A 749 5.54 31.38 -9.13
C PRO A 749 4.90 32.73 -9.47
N VAL A 750 3.79 33.10 -8.81
CA VAL A 750 2.96 34.27 -9.15
C VAL A 750 2.83 35.29 -8.02
N LYS A 751 2.94 34.88 -6.76
CA LYS A 751 2.89 35.78 -5.60
C LYS A 751 4.30 36.07 -5.09
N LYS A 752 4.58 37.35 -4.83
CA LYS A 752 5.71 37.79 -4.01
C LYS A 752 5.14 38.39 -2.74
N VAL A 753 5.44 37.80 -1.59
CA VAL A 753 5.13 38.41 -0.29
C VAL A 753 6.33 39.24 0.13
N GLU A 754 6.11 40.52 0.44
CA GLU A 754 7.17 41.35 1.03
C GLU A 754 7.57 40.75 2.39
N PRO A 755 8.87 40.65 2.71
CA PRO A 755 9.31 40.08 3.98
C PRO A 755 8.69 40.88 5.13
N THR A 756 7.77 40.26 5.85
CA THR A 756 7.20 40.84 7.06
C THR A 756 8.32 40.98 8.08
N LYS A 757 8.70 42.23 8.36
CA LYS A 757 9.61 42.57 9.46
C LYS A 757 8.99 41.99 10.74
N PRO A 758 9.72 41.23 11.57
CA PRO A 758 9.17 40.70 12.80
C PRO A 758 8.76 41.88 13.68
N THR A 759 7.46 42.15 13.76
CA THR A 759 6.91 43.05 14.77
C THR A 759 7.01 42.33 16.09
N GLU A 760 7.81 42.88 17.02
CA GLU A 760 7.70 42.55 18.43
C GLU A 760 6.21 42.57 18.82
N PRO A 761 5.74 41.62 19.64
CA PRO A 761 4.36 41.58 20.06
C PRO A 761 4.01 42.92 20.74
N GLU A 762 3.00 43.61 20.21
CA GLU A 762 2.43 44.76 20.89
C GLU A 762 1.97 44.30 22.27
N LYS A 763 2.58 44.88 23.31
CA LYS A 763 2.08 44.79 24.67
C LYS A 763 0.61 45.24 24.66
N PRO A 764 -0.32 44.48 25.28
CA PRO A 764 -1.71 44.88 25.31
C PRO A 764 -1.82 46.25 26.01
N ASN A 765 -2.34 47.23 25.28
CA ASN A 765 -2.66 48.54 25.82
C ASN A 765 -4.02 48.43 26.54
N PRO A 766 -4.10 48.67 27.86
CA PRO A 766 -5.35 48.52 28.60
C PRO A 766 -6.18 49.81 28.54
N SER A 767 -6.88 50.02 27.42
CA SER A 767 -8.07 50.90 27.25
C SER A 767 -8.40 50.87 25.75
N ASP A 768 -9.55 50.40 25.29
CA ASP A 768 -10.87 50.97 25.54
C ASP A 768 -11.98 49.91 25.45
N SER A 769 -12.82 49.88 26.48
CA SER A 769 -14.10 49.19 26.45
C SER A 769 -15.17 50.13 25.88
N GLU A 770 -15.62 49.89 24.65
CA GLU A 770 -16.91 50.40 24.17
C GLU A 770 -17.98 49.31 24.30
N LYS A 771 -19.03 49.66 25.06
CA LYS A 771 -20.17 48.82 25.42
C LYS A 771 -21.10 48.59 24.22
N PRO A 772 -21.71 47.39 24.08
CA PRO A 772 -22.89 47.21 23.24
C PRO A 772 -24.16 47.69 23.95
N ASN A 773 -25.06 48.26 23.17
CA ASN A 773 -26.40 48.74 23.57
C ASN A 773 -27.39 47.55 23.59
N PRO A 774 -28.12 47.28 24.69
CA PRO A 774 -29.11 46.20 24.72
C PRO A 774 -30.55 46.75 24.62
N SER A 775 -31.32 46.24 23.65
CA SER A 775 -32.78 46.35 23.64
C SER A 775 -33.42 45.15 24.35
N ASP A 776 -34.40 45.50 25.18
CA ASP A 776 -35.53 44.72 25.70
C ASP A 776 -35.27 43.61 26.74
N SER A 777 -35.48 44.04 27.98
CA SER A 777 -35.62 43.25 29.19
C SER A 777 -37.09 42.99 29.52
N GLU A 778 -37.47 41.73 29.71
CA GLU A 778 -38.47 41.35 30.71
C GLU A 778 -37.89 40.24 31.60
N LYS A 779 -37.80 40.53 32.90
CA LYS A 779 -37.59 39.58 33.99
C LYS A 779 -38.81 39.63 34.90
N PRO A 780 -39.14 38.52 35.59
CA PRO A 780 -39.61 38.61 36.97
C PRO A 780 -38.48 38.29 37.95
N ASN A 781 -38.34 39.21 38.92
CA ASN A 781 -37.57 39.10 40.15
C ASN A 781 -38.00 37.91 41.01
N ILE A 782 -37.05 37.26 41.69
CA ILE A 782 -37.15 36.98 43.15
C ILE A 782 -35.76 37.11 43.78
N THR A 783 -35.68 37.93 44.82
CA THR A 783 -34.52 38.17 45.70
C THR A 783 -34.68 37.33 46.97
N VAL A 784 -33.61 36.67 47.44
CA VAL A 784 -33.44 36.38 48.88
C VAL A 784 -31.96 36.53 49.28
N THR A 785 -31.76 37.29 50.36
CA THR A 785 -30.52 37.66 51.07
C THR A 785 -29.93 36.51 51.92
N PRO A 786 -28.65 36.61 52.37
CA PRO A 786 -27.91 35.52 52.99
C PRO A 786 -27.84 35.63 54.53
N SER A 787 -27.50 34.53 55.22
CA SER A 787 -26.99 34.59 56.60
C SER A 787 -26.00 33.47 56.93
N ASN A 788 -24.87 33.88 57.50
CA ASN A 788 -23.73 33.12 58.03
C ASN A 788 -24.06 32.29 59.29
N SER A 789 -23.16 31.33 59.59
CA SER A 789 -22.67 30.85 60.91
C SER A 789 -22.54 29.32 60.91
N ASP A 790 -21.65 28.63 61.60
CA ASP A 790 -20.32 28.85 62.17
C ASP A 790 -19.85 27.45 62.63
N LYS A 791 -18.53 27.25 62.76
CA LYS A 791 -17.83 26.27 63.62
C LYS A 791 -17.84 24.74 63.37
N LYS A 792 -16.60 24.26 63.17
CA LYS A 792 -15.84 23.19 63.89
C LYS A 792 -16.61 21.98 64.44
N ASP A 793 -16.17 20.76 64.06
CA ASP A 793 -15.32 19.98 64.98
C ASP A 793 -14.58 18.82 64.31
N THR A 794 -13.55 18.36 65.03
CA THR A 794 -12.51 17.41 64.63
C THR A 794 -12.79 16.06 65.30
N THR A 795 -12.66 14.92 64.62
CA THR A 795 -12.28 13.67 65.33
C THR A 795 -11.67 12.62 64.41
N THR A 796 -10.49 12.16 64.81
CA THR A 796 -9.74 10.99 64.35
C THR A 796 -10.34 9.69 64.90
N VAL A 797 -10.02 8.53 64.29
CA VAL A 797 -9.70 7.19 64.89
C VAL A 797 -10.18 6.07 63.94
N THR A 798 -9.29 5.49 63.12
CA THR A 798 -8.57 4.20 63.25
C THR A 798 -9.36 2.90 63.03
N THR A 799 -8.98 2.19 61.96
CA THR A 799 -8.75 0.74 61.77
C THR A 799 -9.71 -0.28 62.41
N LYS A 800 -10.25 -1.19 61.59
CA LYS A 800 -9.93 -2.64 61.67
C LYS A 800 -10.39 -3.45 60.45
N THR A 801 -9.51 -4.39 60.13
CA THR A 801 -9.56 -5.57 59.28
C THR A 801 -10.77 -6.47 59.54
N ASP A 802 -11.25 -7.18 58.51
CA ASP A 802 -11.46 -8.63 58.60
C ASP A 802 -11.59 -9.28 57.20
N ASP A 803 -10.80 -10.34 57.04
CA ASP A 803 -10.80 -11.31 55.96
C ASP A 803 -12.09 -12.16 55.95
N LYS A 804 -12.52 -12.63 54.76
CA LYS A 804 -12.80 -14.06 54.52
C LYS A 804 -13.07 -14.43 53.05
N LYS A 805 -12.11 -15.20 52.51
CA LYS A 805 -12.18 -16.36 51.60
C LYS A 805 -13.53 -16.75 50.96
N GLY A 806 -13.47 -16.96 49.64
CA GLY A 806 -13.47 -18.32 49.07
C GLY A 806 -14.69 -18.74 48.26
N THR A 807 -14.57 -18.68 46.93
CA THR A 807 -14.54 -19.82 45.97
C THR A 807 -14.16 -19.31 44.60
#